data_AF-A0A6A6VZG4-F1
#
_entry.id   AF-A0A6A6VZG4-F1
#
_cell.length_a   1.000
_cell.length_b   1.000
_cell.length_c   1.000
_cell.angle_alpha   90.00
_cell.angle_beta   90.00
_cell.angle_gamma   90.00
#
_symmetry.space_group_name_H-M   'P 1'
#
loop_
_entity.id
_entity.type
_entity.pdbx_description
1 polymer ?
#
loop_
_entity_poly.entity_id
_entity_poly.type
_entity_poly.pdbx_seq_one_letter_code
_entity_poly.pdbx_strand_id
1 'polypeptide(L)'
;MLYSIALLCLFLVKSALSLGLVIDRSGWTVSADSSHAGNGPENAIDGNPNTIWHSNYVAGQPDAPLPHRFTIDMQNVYLVNGISYVPRQDSSNNGNIGQHIIEVSNDGSNWNTPVALGTWRNMKDTKYTTFLGRPAGYLRLTAITEAQNVGNQWASIAEINVHRVPDPYLDRSGWRVSADSEETIAHQCQADKATDLDLHTWWHTQYTTRAPAHPHFFTIDQGAATTVSGLSYGPRRIEVEDNSPENGRIGQYRIETSNDNQNWNQVAEGSWPDDYVEKAATFQPVTARYVRLTALSEAGNRGPWTSAGEINLMNGDSLDVYEAPDPTKGLWTHTVDFPLVPAAGGNLYDSGEIMIWSAFSQDQFVGDTHGRTQVAIWNPTNDEMTQEDVANTDHDMFCPGTSLDSTGRIIVTGGNDAPRTSIFDPVSNDWLRGQDMKIPRGYQSQTTLSDGRIFEMGGSWSGNANTHKDGEVYDTTSNTWTRLPGCPTEPMWTQDQGGVVRADNHAWLFAYSNTSILQAGPSKNMHWYNAQGTGSIVDAGTRADDVDSMNGIAVMYDAPRGQILTVGGAVNYEATEAHNNAHLIQINGIDQNPNVQTINPMAFRRGFATGVALPDGSILITGGQSYLNPFTDSFSILTPELWDPRDNSFTTLNPMAIPRTYHSISLLLPDATVLNAGGGLCGSCATNHFDGEIFVPPYLLQANGTARLRPVISSLSASTIPCGAALTISASVPFSTIALMRLSTSTHTVNTDQRRIPFVMSAAATTQTITIPADPGVALPGYYFLFVLDAAGTPSVARTVLITQPEAPRDRQGSVPLETLHTVPQPRPDSNVLDVLGVPDLLSGLPDGIGSLLARLRR
;
A
#
# COMPACT_ATOMS: atom_id res chain seq x y z
N MET A 1 -34.85 24.22 6.66
CA MET A 1 -34.32 24.82 5.43
C MET A 1 -33.13 25.75 5.69
N LEU A 2 -33.20 26.71 6.61
CA LEU A 2 -32.03 27.53 7.02
C LEU A 2 -31.03 26.78 7.94
N TYR A 3 -31.49 25.76 8.68
CA TYR A 3 -30.60 24.85 9.46
C TYR A 3 -29.85 23.82 8.60
N SER A 4 -30.24 23.64 7.33
CA SER A 4 -29.63 22.66 6.41
C SER A 4 -28.52 23.28 5.54
N ILE A 5 -28.42 24.61 5.52
CA ILE A 5 -27.40 25.34 4.74
C ILE A 5 -26.15 25.64 5.60
N ALA A 6 -26.32 25.81 6.92
CA ALA A 6 -25.19 26.01 7.84
C ALA A 6 -24.37 24.72 8.07
N LEU A 7 -24.99 23.54 8.00
CA LEU A 7 -24.25 22.27 8.02
C LEU A 7 -23.47 22.05 6.72
N LEU A 8 -24.01 22.49 5.57
CA LEU A 8 -23.36 22.31 4.27
C LEU A 8 -22.06 23.15 4.14
N CYS A 9 -22.01 24.32 4.78
CA CYS A 9 -20.81 25.17 4.79
C CYS A 9 -19.74 24.75 5.81
N LEU A 10 -20.09 24.05 6.90
CA LEU A 10 -19.09 23.48 7.82
C LEU A 10 -18.57 22.11 7.37
N PHE A 11 -19.30 21.39 6.52
CA PHE A 11 -18.87 20.11 5.94
C PHE A 11 -17.97 20.22 4.70
N LEU A 12 -17.78 21.43 4.16
CA LEU A 12 -16.91 21.67 3.00
C LEU A 12 -15.42 21.87 3.34
N VAL A 13 -15.01 21.73 4.61
CA VAL A 13 -13.60 21.88 5.04
C VAL A 13 -13.07 20.66 5.81
N LYS A 14 -13.88 19.60 6.01
CA LYS A 14 -13.43 18.36 6.69
C LYS A 14 -13.74 17.10 5.88
N SER A 15 -13.68 17.20 4.56
CA SER A 15 -13.51 16.04 3.69
C SER A 15 -12.02 15.76 3.57
N ALA A 16 -11.63 14.54 3.93
CA ALA A 16 -10.43 13.84 3.47
C ALA A 16 -9.56 14.64 2.50
N LEU A 17 -8.48 15.22 3.01
CA LEU A 17 -7.32 15.46 2.19
C LEU A 17 -6.23 14.57 2.80
N SER A 18 -5.93 13.47 2.12
CA SER A 18 -4.65 12.78 2.31
C SER A 18 -3.48 13.74 2.03
N LEU A 19 -3.71 14.76 1.19
CA LEU A 19 -2.75 15.86 0.98
C LEU A 19 -2.82 16.94 2.05
N GLY A 20 -1.65 17.32 2.56
CA GLY A 20 -1.50 18.44 3.47
C GLY A 20 -1.73 19.82 2.83
N LEU A 21 -1.51 20.88 3.61
CA LEU A 21 -1.58 22.26 3.12
C LEU A 21 -0.41 22.57 2.17
N VAL A 22 -0.68 23.29 1.09
CA VAL A 22 0.38 23.81 0.22
C VAL A 22 1.26 24.78 1.02
N ILE A 23 2.57 24.56 0.97
CA ILE A 23 3.56 25.45 1.58
C ILE A 23 3.67 26.72 0.72
N ASP A 24 3.73 27.88 1.36
CA ASP A 24 3.98 29.15 0.67
C ASP A 24 5.35 29.12 -0.01
N ARG A 25 5.37 29.44 -1.31
CA ARG A 25 6.56 29.40 -2.17
C ARG A 25 7.40 30.67 -2.08
N SER A 26 6.92 31.67 -1.32
CA SER A 26 7.63 32.93 -1.11
C SER A 26 9.03 32.69 -0.56
N GLY A 27 10.04 33.14 -1.32
CA GLY A 27 11.45 33.00 -0.96
C GLY A 27 12.11 31.69 -1.39
N TRP A 28 11.37 30.72 -1.93
CA TRP A 28 11.95 29.47 -2.43
C TRP A 28 13.00 29.73 -3.52
N THR A 29 13.99 28.85 -3.58
CA THR A 29 14.91 28.78 -4.72
C THR A 29 14.81 27.41 -5.38
N VAL A 30 14.98 27.37 -6.70
CA VAL A 30 14.87 26.15 -7.50
C VAL A 30 16.04 26.00 -8.44
N SER A 31 16.43 24.76 -8.71
CA SER A 31 17.46 24.43 -9.68
C SER A 31 17.11 23.15 -10.43
N ALA A 32 17.63 23.04 -11.66
CA ALA A 32 17.52 21.84 -12.48
C ALA A 32 18.88 21.54 -13.12
N ASP A 33 19.17 20.26 -13.35
CA ASP A 33 20.39 19.84 -14.05
C ASP A 33 20.39 20.16 -15.55
N SER A 34 19.21 20.38 -16.12
CA SER A 34 19.00 20.74 -17.51
C SER A 34 17.88 21.77 -17.65
N SER A 35 18.02 22.74 -18.56
CA SER A 35 16.98 23.75 -18.84
C SER A 35 17.12 24.29 -20.26
N HIS A 36 16.00 24.41 -20.96
CA HIS A 36 15.94 25.10 -22.24
C HIS A 36 15.94 26.62 -22.05
N ALA A 37 16.55 27.36 -22.97
CA ALA A 37 16.59 28.82 -22.91
C ALA A 37 15.16 29.41 -22.92
N GLY A 38 14.83 30.19 -21.89
CA GLY A 38 13.49 30.78 -21.70
C GLY A 38 12.51 29.90 -20.90
N ASN A 39 12.85 28.63 -20.65
CA ASN A 39 12.06 27.69 -19.85
C ASN A 39 12.85 27.21 -18.62
N GLY A 40 13.34 28.19 -17.84
CA GLY A 40 14.14 27.94 -16.64
C GLY A 40 13.33 27.33 -15.48
N PRO A 41 13.99 26.80 -14.44
CA PRO A 41 13.33 26.14 -13.31
C PRO A 41 12.38 27.06 -12.54
N GLU A 42 12.63 28.37 -12.53
CA GLU A 42 11.80 29.39 -11.88
C GLU A 42 10.35 29.42 -12.38
N ASN A 43 10.13 29.04 -13.65
CA ASN A 43 8.79 28.98 -14.24
C ASN A 43 7.91 27.91 -13.59
N ALA A 44 8.50 26.90 -12.92
CA ALA A 44 7.73 25.84 -12.28
C ALA A 44 7.15 26.25 -10.91
N ILE A 45 7.50 27.43 -10.39
CA ILE A 45 7.03 27.93 -9.09
C ILE A 45 6.46 29.36 -9.15
N ASP A 46 6.20 29.88 -10.35
CA ASP A 46 5.77 31.27 -10.56
C ASP A 46 4.25 31.48 -10.39
N GLY A 47 3.46 30.40 -10.32
CA GLY A 47 2.01 30.47 -10.14
C GLY A 47 1.23 30.71 -11.42
N ASN A 48 1.87 30.59 -12.57
CA ASN A 48 1.27 30.68 -13.88
C ASN A 48 1.41 29.33 -14.63
N PRO A 49 0.34 28.51 -14.72
CA PRO A 49 0.40 27.21 -15.37
C PRO A 49 0.58 27.26 -16.92
N ASN A 50 0.76 28.45 -17.49
CA ASN A 50 1.09 28.66 -18.91
C ASN A 50 2.59 28.82 -19.17
N THR A 51 3.40 29.04 -18.14
CA THR A 51 4.87 28.98 -18.20
C THR A 51 5.31 27.59 -17.79
N ILE A 52 6.51 27.17 -18.24
CA ILE A 52 7.05 25.85 -17.93
C ILE A 52 8.55 25.92 -17.66
N TRP A 53 9.03 25.10 -16.73
CA TRP A 53 10.37 24.54 -16.84
C TRP A 53 10.35 23.41 -17.88
N HIS A 54 11.39 23.33 -18.71
CA HIS A 54 11.59 22.23 -19.63
C HIS A 54 13.07 21.90 -19.73
N SER A 55 13.44 20.62 -19.66
CA SER A 55 14.82 20.19 -19.87
C SER A 55 15.29 20.59 -21.28
N ASN A 56 16.59 20.77 -21.45
CA ASN A 56 17.13 21.35 -22.67
C ASN A 56 16.81 20.50 -23.91
N TYR A 57 16.09 21.08 -24.87
CA TYR A 57 15.88 20.56 -26.21
C TYR A 57 16.40 21.58 -27.23
N VAL A 58 17.34 21.20 -28.08
CA VAL A 58 17.85 22.09 -29.14
C VAL A 58 17.79 21.35 -30.46
N ALA A 59 17.03 21.89 -31.42
CA ALA A 59 16.87 21.28 -32.73
C ALA A 59 18.24 21.02 -33.39
N GLY A 60 18.49 19.76 -33.75
CA GLY A 60 19.74 19.33 -34.38
C GLY A 60 20.91 19.06 -33.41
N GLN A 61 20.68 19.09 -32.10
CA GLN A 61 21.62 18.61 -31.08
C GLN A 61 21.03 17.39 -30.36
N PRO A 62 21.87 16.47 -29.84
CA PRO A 62 21.37 15.40 -28.98
C PRO A 62 20.79 16.00 -27.69
N ASP A 63 19.63 15.49 -27.29
CA ASP A 63 19.03 15.85 -26.01
C ASP A 63 19.90 15.40 -24.84
N ALA A 64 19.82 16.12 -23.72
CA ALA A 64 20.41 15.64 -22.47
C ALA A 64 19.66 14.37 -22.04
N PRO A 65 20.35 13.24 -21.77
CA PRO A 65 19.69 11.99 -21.45
C PRO A 65 19.00 12.06 -20.09
N LEU A 66 17.88 11.35 -19.96
CA LEU A 66 17.28 11.05 -18.66
C LEU A 66 18.26 10.22 -17.80
N PRO A 67 18.20 10.33 -16.47
CA PRO A 67 17.21 11.09 -15.70
C PRO A 67 17.51 12.60 -15.58
N HIS A 68 16.46 13.42 -15.44
CA HIS A 68 16.57 14.86 -15.12
C HIS A 68 16.16 15.13 -13.68
N ARG A 69 16.85 16.04 -13.00
CA ARG A 69 16.60 16.39 -11.59
C ARG A 69 16.14 17.83 -11.44
N PHE A 70 15.04 18.02 -10.73
CA PHE A 70 14.50 19.30 -10.31
C PHE A 70 14.55 19.38 -8.77
N THR A 71 15.23 20.38 -8.22
CA THR A 71 15.44 20.55 -6.77
C THR A 71 14.83 21.85 -6.29
N ILE A 72 14.06 21.78 -5.21
CA ILE A 72 13.44 22.89 -4.50
C ILE A 72 14.14 23.05 -3.15
N ASP A 73 14.57 24.28 -2.85
CA ASP A 73 14.97 24.72 -1.51
C ASP A 73 13.88 25.63 -0.97
N MET A 74 13.17 25.14 0.05
CA MET A 74 12.02 25.81 0.66
C MET A 74 12.43 26.89 1.68
N GLN A 75 13.74 27.08 1.90
CA GLN A 75 14.38 27.99 2.87
C GLN A 75 14.05 27.74 4.35
N ASN A 76 13.10 26.85 4.65
CA ASN A 76 12.67 26.47 5.99
C ASN A 76 12.40 24.97 6.03
N VAL A 77 12.56 24.36 7.20
CA VAL A 77 12.22 22.95 7.41
C VAL A 77 10.73 22.83 7.72
N TYR A 78 10.04 21.98 6.96
CA TYR A 78 8.63 21.63 7.14
C TYR A 78 8.45 20.14 7.37
N LEU A 79 7.33 19.74 7.97
CA LEU A 79 6.89 18.35 7.95
C LEU A 79 6.20 18.05 6.60
N VAL A 80 7.00 17.75 5.58
CA VAL A 80 6.54 17.55 4.21
C VAL A 80 5.84 16.20 4.07
N ASN A 81 4.64 16.17 3.47
CA ASN A 81 3.85 14.95 3.28
C ASN A 81 3.31 14.76 1.85
N GLY A 82 3.71 15.61 0.90
CA GLY A 82 3.32 15.39 -0.49
C GLY A 82 3.80 16.46 -1.46
N ILE A 83 3.52 16.23 -2.74
CA ILE A 83 3.67 17.20 -3.81
C ILE A 83 2.44 17.22 -4.72
N SER A 84 2.22 18.35 -5.38
CA SER A 84 1.37 18.44 -6.56
C SER A 84 2.21 18.81 -7.77
N TYR A 85 2.12 18.03 -8.85
CA TYR A 85 2.78 18.27 -10.12
C TYR A 85 1.74 18.64 -11.18
N VAL A 86 1.91 19.80 -11.82
CA VAL A 86 1.08 20.23 -12.95
C VAL A 86 1.90 20.05 -14.24
N PRO A 87 1.48 19.14 -15.13
CA PRO A 87 2.07 19.02 -16.46
C PRO A 87 1.83 20.29 -17.29
N ARG A 88 2.58 20.45 -18.39
CA ARG A 88 2.34 21.54 -19.35
C ARG A 88 0.89 21.57 -19.84
N GLN A 89 0.33 22.78 -19.98
CA GLN A 89 -1.09 22.96 -20.31
C GLN A 89 -1.36 23.26 -21.80
N ASP A 90 -0.32 23.51 -22.58
CA ASP A 90 -0.40 23.76 -24.03
C ASP A 90 -0.76 22.50 -24.84
N SER A 91 -0.79 22.56 -26.17
CA SER A 91 -1.25 21.43 -27.01
C SER A 91 -0.28 20.23 -27.08
N SER A 92 0.87 20.26 -26.41
CA SER A 92 1.88 19.21 -26.45
C SER A 92 1.91 18.42 -25.13
N ASN A 93 2.35 17.16 -25.19
CA ASN A 93 2.61 16.32 -24.02
C ASN A 93 4.12 16.05 -23.82
N ASN A 94 4.97 16.73 -24.60
CA ASN A 94 6.41 16.49 -24.54
C ASN A 94 6.98 16.92 -23.20
N GLY A 95 7.77 16.04 -22.60
CA GLY A 95 8.34 16.25 -21.28
C GLY A 95 7.37 16.01 -20.13
N ASN A 96 6.14 15.54 -20.35
CA ASN A 96 5.32 15.07 -19.22
C ASN A 96 6.08 13.96 -18.48
N ILE A 97 6.22 14.09 -17.16
CA ILE A 97 7.01 13.16 -16.36
C ILE A 97 6.20 11.86 -16.18
N GLY A 98 6.81 10.72 -16.54
CA GLY A 98 6.26 9.38 -16.37
C GLY A 98 6.77 8.77 -15.07
N GLN A 99 7.72 7.84 -15.19
CA GLN A 99 8.41 7.29 -14.03
C GLN A 99 9.22 8.36 -13.31
N HIS A 100 9.14 8.38 -11.99
CA HIS A 100 9.78 9.40 -11.17
C HIS A 100 10.21 8.86 -9.80
N ILE A 101 11.08 9.63 -9.15
CA ILE A 101 11.51 9.45 -7.77
C ILE A 101 11.40 10.79 -7.05
N ILE A 102 10.84 10.78 -5.85
CA ILE A 102 10.74 11.95 -4.96
C ILE A 102 11.56 11.67 -3.70
N GLU A 103 12.47 12.58 -3.40
CA GLU A 103 13.35 12.53 -2.24
C GLU A 103 13.25 13.85 -1.48
N VAL A 104 13.51 13.78 -0.17
CA VAL A 104 13.53 14.95 0.70
C VAL A 104 14.83 15.00 1.51
N SER A 105 15.26 16.21 1.85
CA SER A 105 16.50 16.45 2.60
C SER A 105 16.35 17.64 3.56
N ASN A 106 17.09 17.62 4.66
CA ASN A 106 17.20 18.76 5.58
C ASN A 106 18.29 19.76 5.17
N ASP A 107 19.29 19.33 4.40
CA ASP A 107 20.51 20.12 4.14
C ASP A 107 20.86 20.25 2.65
N GLY A 108 20.04 19.68 1.75
CA GLY A 108 20.23 19.74 0.29
C GLY A 108 21.36 18.87 -0.24
N SER A 109 22.11 18.19 0.62
CA SER A 109 23.28 17.37 0.28
C SER A 109 23.07 15.89 0.60
N ASN A 110 22.43 15.58 1.72
CA ASN A 110 22.09 14.25 2.19
C ASN A 110 20.64 13.94 1.83
N TRP A 111 20.47 13.12 0.80
CA TRP A 111 19.17 12.69 0.31
C TRP A 111 18.87 11.31 0.89
N ASN A 112 17.84 11.22 1.72
CA ASN A 112 17.42 9.97 2.35
C ASN A 112 16.83 8.99 1.30
N THR A 113 16.47 7.77 1.72
CA THR A 113 15.65 6.85 0.90
C THR A 113 14.42 7.58 0.34
N PRO A 114 14.06 7.34 -0.93
CA PRO A 114 12.89 7.95 -1.56
C PRO A 114 11.66 7.92 -0.66
N VAL A 115 10.90 9.01 -0.65
CA VAL A 115 9.62 9.10 0.06
C VAL A 115 8.47 8.65 -0.83
N ALA A 116 8.65 8.78 -2.14
CA ALA A 116 7.75 8.24 -3.13
C ALA A 116 8.50 7.97 -4.45
N LEU A 117 7.95 7.06 -5.24
CA LEU A 117 8.40 6.70 -6.58
C LEU A 117 7.21 6.17 -7.36
N GLY A 118 7.33 5.96 -8.65
CA GLY A 118 6.28 5.31 -9.44
C GLY A 118 6.05 6.01 -10.77
N THR A 119 4.87 5.85 -11.34
CA THR A 119 4.53 6.35 -12.68
C THR A 119 3.28 7.22 -12.66
N TRP A 120 3.40 8.47 -13.10
CA TRP A 120 2.23 9.31 -13.35
C TRP A 120 1.63 9.08 -14.74
N ARG A 121 0.31 9.29 -14.82
CA ARG A 121 -0.46 9.21 -16.08
C ARG A 121 -0.07 10.34 -17.03
N ASN A 122 -0.04 10.04 -18.32
CA ASN A 122 0.20 11.05 -19.37
C ASN A 122 -1.07 11.89 -19.66
N MET A 123 -1.51 12.65 -18.67
CA MET A 123 -2.73 13.45 -18.67
C MET A 123 -2.40 14.86 -18.16
N LYS A 124 -3.18 15.87 -18.53
CA LYS A 124 -2.94 17.28 -18.17
C LYS A 124 -3.40 17.67 -16.76
N ASP A 125 -4.21 16.83 -16.12
CA ASP A 125 -4.66 17.03 -14.74
C ASP A 125 -3.47 17.08 -13.78
N THR A 126 -3.64 17.82 -12.68
CA THR A 126 -2.67 17.84 -11.59
C THR A 126 -2.48 16.44 -11.04
N LYS A 127 -1.23 16.01 -10.95
CA LYS A 127 -0.84 14.77 -10.26
C LYS A 127 -0.55 15.09 -8.81
N TYR A 128 -0.94 14.19 -7.94
CA TYR A 128 -0.68 14.30 -6.52
C TYR A 128 0.05 13.06 -6.06
N THR A 129 1.06 13.27 -5.23
CA THR A 129 1.79 12.20 -4.55
C THR A 129 1.78 12.51 -3.07
N THR A 130 1.23 11.60 -2.28
CA THR A 130 1.18 11.70 -0.82
C THR A 130 2.13 10.69 -0.22
N PHE A 131 2.79 11.03 0.88
CA PHE A 131 3.66 10.11 1.63
C PHE A 131 3.65 10.48 3.12
N LEU A 132 4.17 9.59 3.96
CA LEU A 132 4.32 9.87 5.39
C LEU A 132 5.16 11.13 5.63
N GLY A 133 4.67 11.99 6.53
CA GLY A 133 5.33 13.25 6.89
C GLY A 133 6.80 13.08 7.27
N ARG A 134 7.70 13.85 6.64
CA ARG A 134 9.13 13.91 6.99
C ARG A 134 9.61 15.35 7.14
N PRO A 135 10.41 15.65 8.19
CA PRO A 135 11.11 16.92 8.28
C PRO A 135 12.03 17.11 7.06
N ALA A 136 11.86 18.22 6.34
CA ALA A 136 12.66 18.54 5.17
C ALA A 136 12.65 20.05 4.87
N GLY A 137 13.82 20.58 4.48
CA GLY A 137 13.98 21.91 3.88
C GLY A 137 14.13 21.87 2.36
N TYR A 138 14.40 20.69 1.80
CA TYR A 138 14.65 20.47 0.39
C TYR A 138 13.81 19.32 -0.14
N LEU A 139 13.39 19.43 -1.39
CA LEU A 139 12.75 18.36 -2.16
C LEU A 139 13.42 18.20 -3.52
N ARG A 140 13.60 16.96 -3.96
CA ARG A 140 14.10 16.62 -5.29
C ARG A 140 13.11 15.70 -5.99
N LEU A 141 12.70 16.12 -7.19
CA LEU A 141 11.98 15.30 -8.15
C LEU A 141 12.96 14.87 -9.25
N THR A 142 13.11 13.56 -9.42
CA THR A 142 13.91 12.97 -10.48
C THR A 142 12.97 12.33 -11.51
N ALA A 143 12.95 12.85 -12.74
CA ALA A 143 12.24 12.25 -13.85
C ALA A 143 13.08 11.13 -14.46
N ILE A 144 12.57 9.90 -14.44
CA ILE A 144 13.23 8.69 -14.97
C ILE A 144 12.80 8.44 -16.41
N THR A 145 11.52 8.60 -16.72
CA THR A 145 10.97 8.48 -18.08
C THR A 145 10.06 9.63 -18.44
N GLU A 146 9.90 9.89 -19.74
CA GLU A 146 8.80 10.70 -20.26
C GLU A 146 7.53 9.83 -20.36
N ALA A 147 6.39 10.36 -19.91
CA ALA A 147 5.11 9.65 -19.84
C ALA A 147 4.56 9.20 -21.21
N GLN A 148 5.02 9.79 -22.31
CA GLN A 148 4.66 9.33 -23.66
C GLN A 148 5.31 8.00 -24.04
N ASN A 149 6.39 7.62 -23.36
CA ASN A 149 7.14 6.38 -23.58
C ASN A 149 7.59 6.16 -25.04
N VAL A 150 7.87 7.24 -25.78
CA VAL A 150 8.35 7.21 -27.18
C VAL A 150 9.88 7.38 -27.29
N GLY A 151 10.62 7.09 -26.22
CA GLY A 151 12.08 7.17 -26.17
C GLY A 151 12.67 8.59 -26.08
N ASN A 152 11.84 9.62 -25.94
CA ASN A 152 12.36 10.98 -25.73
C ASN A 152 13.05 11.10 -24.38
N GLN A 153 13.94 12.08 -24.29
CA GLN A 153 14.79 12.33 -23.11
C GLN A 153 14.38 13.61 -22.38
N TRP A 154 13.10 13.97 -22.40
CA TRP A 154 12.62 15.27 -21.90
C TRP A 154 11.86 15.16 -20.59
N ALA A 155 11.90 16.24 -19.81
CA ALA A 155 11.08 16.47 -18.63
C ALA A 155 10.62 17.93 -18.60
N SER A 156 9.43 18.18 -18.08
CA SER A 156 8.81 19.50 -17.99
C SER A 156 7.84 19.59 -16.83
N ILE A 157 7.75 20.79 -16.25
CA ILE A 157 6.89 21.12 -15.12
C ILE A 157 6.28 22.50 -15.39
N ALA A 158 4.95 22.59 -15.39
CA ALA A 158 4.27 23.88 -15.43
C ALA A 158 4.20 24.49 -14.04
N GLU A 159 3.73 23.73 -13.05
CA GLU A 159 3.74 24.12 -11.65
C GLU A 159 4.10 22.93 -10.77
N ILE A 160 4.81 23.19 -9.69
CA ILE A 160 5.01 22.25 -8.59
C ILE A 160 4.73 22.93 -7.26
N ASN A 161 4.03 22.21 -6.38
CA ASN A 161 3.83 22.61 -5.00
C ASN A 161 4.32 21.49 -4.08
N VAL A 162 4.82 21.87 -2.91
CA VAL A 162 5.14 20.96 -1.81
C VAL A 162 4.07 21.14 -0.74
N HIS A 163 3.60 20.04 -0.20
CA HIS A 163 2.57 20.00 0.85
C HIS A 163 3.21 19.65 2.18
N ARG A 164 2.69 20.27 3.24
CA ARG A 164 3.01 19.94 4.62
C ARG A 164 1.79 19.45 5.35
N VAL A 165 2.00 18.56 6.33
CA VAL A 165 1.00 18.31 7.36
C VAL A 165 0.61 19.68 7.95
N PRO A 166 -0.69 19.99 8.14
CA PRO A 166 -1.09 21.24 8.77
C PRO A 166 -0.28 21.46 10.04
N ASP A 167 0.38 22.63 10.17
CA ASP A 167 1.17 22.91 11.37
C ASP A 167 0.26 22.72 12.59
N PRO A 168 0.68 21.94 13.61
CA PRO A 168 -0.07 21.89 14.86
C PRO A 168 -0.03 23.26 15.57
N TYR A 169 0.82 24.18 15.09
CA TYR A 169 1.06 25.49 15.68
C TYR A 169 0.11 26.56 15.13
N LEU A 170 -0.31 27.44 16.04
CA LEU A 170 -1.04 28.66 15.71
C LEU A 170 -0.14 29.61 14.92
N ASP A 171 -0.76 30.33 13.98
CA ASP A 171 -0.12 31.46 13.29
C ASP A 171 0.40 32.48 14.31
N ARG A 172 1.68 32.81 14.18
CA ARG A 172 2.43 33.70 15.07
C ARG A 172 2.43 35.14 14.59
N SER A 173 1.85 35.39 13.42
CA SER A 173 1.75 36.72 12.83
C SER A 173 1.05 37.69 13.79
N GLY A 174 1.79 38.72 14.20
CA GLY A 174 1.27 39.75 15.11
C GLY A 174 1.38 39.43 16.60
N TRP A 175 2.00 38.30 16.98
CA TRP A 175 2.33 38.03 18.38
C TRP A 175 3.28 39.08 18.96
N ARG A 176 3.17 39.31 20.26
CA ARG A 176 4.12 40.11 21.04
C ARG A 176 4.64 39.25 22.16
N VAL A 177 5.95 39.14 22.29
CA VAL A 177 6.58 38.32 23.31
C VAL A 177 7.35 39.17 24.32
N SER A 178 7.52 38.62 25.52
CA SER A 178 8.31 39.22 26.59
C SER A 178 8.87 38.14 27.49
N ALA A 179 10.06 38.36 28.02
CA ALA A 179 10.68 37.50 29.03
C ALA A 179 10.94 38.25 30.34
N ASP A 180 11.20 37.52 31.43
CA ASP A 180 11.60 38.12 32.71
C ASP A 180 12.99 38.79 32.64
N SER A 181 13.87 38.26 31.79
CA SER A 181 15.18 38.82 31.50
C SER A 181 15.67 38.39 30.11
N GLU A 182 16.54 39.21 29.53
CA GLU A 182 17.09 39.00 28.20
C GLU A 182 18.57 39.37 28.20
N GLU A 183 19.40 38.54 27.57
CA GLU A 183 20.76 38.90 27.25
C GLU A 183 20.78 39.73 25.96
N THR A 184 21.29 40.95 26.05
CA THR A 184 21.37 41.89 24.91
C THR A 184 22.75 42.54 24.77
N ILE A 185 23.70 42.22 25.65
CA ILE A 185 25.02 42.85 25.68
C ILE A 185 26.04 41.97 25.00
N ALA A 186 26.19 40.72 25.47
CA ALA A 186 27.14 39.77 24.89
C ALA A 186 26.59 39.17 23.59
N HIS A 187 25.29 38.91 23.57
CA HIS A 187 24.58 38.35 22.41
C HIS A 187 23.22 39.05 22.28
N GLN A 188 22.70 39.17 21.06
CA GLN A 188 21.40 39.77 20.78
C GLN A 188 20.29 38.72 20.96
N CYS A 189 20.08 38.27 22.20
CA CYS A 189 19.19 37.17 22.55
C CYS A 189 17.88 37.65 23.20
N GLN A 190 17.25 38.65 22.59
CA GLN A 190 15.93 39.16 22.99
C GLN A 190 14.85 38.08 22.94
N ALA A 191 13.70 38.31 23.58
CA ALA A 191 12.60 37.34 23.60
C ALA A 191 12.01 37.04 22.21
N ASP A 192 12.03 38.00 21.29
CA ASP A 192 11.52 37.82 19.92
C ASP A 192 12.28 36.75 19.13
N LYS A 193 13.54 36.48 19.50
CA LYS A 193 14.40 35.42 18.97
C LYS A 193 13.96 34.00 19.29
N ALA A 194 12.93 33.82 20.12
CA ALA A 194 12.32 32.52 20.34
C ALA A 194 11.04 32.32 19.52
N THR A 195 10.71 33.24 18.61
CA THR A 195 9.47 33.17 17.82
C THR A 195 9.65 33.62 16.38
N ASP A 196 10.89 33.86 15.94
CA ASP A 196 11.19 34.46 14.64
C ASP A 196 11.41 33.45 13.51
N LEU A 197 11.21 32.16 13.77
CA LEU A 197 11.36 31.04 12.84
C LEU A 197 12.82 30.77 12.43
N ASP A 198 13.79 31.43 13.07
CA ASP A 198 15.20 31.22 12.79
C ASP A 198 15.82 30.34 13.88
N LEU A 199 16.02 29.06 13.54
CA LEU A 199 16.65 28.07 14.44
C LEU A 199 18.09 28.40 14.83
N HIS A 200 18.73 29.38 14.18
CA HIS A 200 20.07 29.87 14.49
C HIS A 200 20.05 31.08 15.43
N THR A 201 18.88 31.64 15.75
CA THR A 201 18.73 32.62 16.83
C THR A 201 18.09 32.00 18.06
N TRP A 202 18.19 32.69 19.20
CA TRP A 202 17.60 32.22 20.44
C TRP A 202 17.38 33.36 21.43
N TRP A 203 16.34 33.21 22.25
CA TRP A 203 16.22 33.94 23.51
C TRP A 203 17.16 33.32 24.55
N HIS A 204 17.77 34.17 25.39
CA HIS A 204 18.52 33.73 26.56
C HIS A 204 18.30 34.70 27.72
N THR A 205 18.12 34.17 28.92
CA THR A 205 18.08 34.98 30.16
C THR A 205 19.39 35.76 30.34
N GLN A 206 19.35 36.91 30.98
CA GLN A 206 20.53 37.74 31.17
C GLN A 206 21.67 36.99 31.89
N TYR A 207 22.92 37.19 31.46
CA TYR A 207 24.10 36.70 32.18
C TYR A 207 25.26 37.69 32.21
N THR A 208 25.29 38.70 31.35
CA THR A 208 26.39 39.68 31.31
C THR A 208 26.38 40.64 32.49
N THR A 209 25.21 41.23 32.83
CA THR A 209 25.13 42.18 33.97
C THR A 209 24.75 41.50 35.28
N ARG A 210 24.02 40.38 35.19
CA ARG A 210 23.58 39.54 36.30
C ARG A 210 23.08 38.21 35.72
N ALA A 211 23.20 37.13 36.49
CA ALA A 211 22.57 35.84 36.21
C ALA A 211 21.47 35.58 37.25
N PRO A 212 20.22 36.06 37.04
CA PRO A 212 19.11 35.81 37.96
C PRO A 212 18.85 34.31 38.09
N ALA A 213 18.42 33.85 39.27
CA ALA A 213 18.06 32.44 39.48
C ALA A 213 16.63 32.16 39.01
N HIS A 214 16.37 30.91 38.62
CA HIS A 214 15.02 30.39 38.36
C HIS A 214 14.05 30.74 39.50
N PRO A 215 12.75 30.95 39.20
CA PRO A 215 12.11 30.70 37.91
C PRO A 215 12.27 31.84 36.88
N HIS A 216 12.34 31.47 35.61
CA HIS A 216 12.30 32.38 34.46
C HIS A 216 10.98 32.23 33.72
N PHE A 217 10.48 33.28 33.08
CA PHE A 217 9.24 33.21 32.33
C PHE A 217 9.34 33.85 30.95
N PHE A 218 8.63 33.26 30.01
CA PHE A 218 8.41 33.74 28.65
C PHE A 218 6.90 33.84 28.40
N THR A 219 6.41 35.01 28.02
CA THR A 219 5.00 35.30 27.81
C THR A 219 4.72 35.70 26.37
N ILE A 220 3.73 35.05 25.76
CA ILE A 220 3.20 35.32 24.42
C ILE A 220 1.85 36.03 24.56
N ASP A 221 1.71 37.21 23.96
CA ASP A 221 0.44 37.88 23.69
C ASP A 221 0.07 37.64 22.22
N GLN A 222 -0.99 36.87 21.99
CA GLN A 222 -1.46 36.53 20.65
C GLN A 222 -2.24 37.66 19.96
N GLY A 223 -2.44 38.80 20.64
CA GLY A 223 -3.21 39.95 20.15
C GLY A 223 -4.73 39.79 20.31
N ALA A 224 -5.24 38.57 20.18
CA ALA A 224 -6.63 38.19 20.43
C ALA A 224 -6.72 36.85 21.18
N ALA A 225 -7.89 36.56 21.78
CA ALA A 225 -8.12 35.27 22.41
C ALA A 225 -8.33 34.19 21.34
N THR A 226 -7.53 33.14 21.41
CA THR A 226 -7.54 31.98 20.50
C THR A 226 -7.61 30.70 21.32
N THR A 227 -8.04 29.59 20.70
CA THR A 227 -8.04 28.28 21.37
C THR A 227 -6.63 27.69 21.31
N VAL A 228 -6.03 27.47 22.47
CA VAL A 228 -4.70 26.88 22.64
C VAL A 228 -4.83 25.55 23.36
N SER A 229 -4.18 24.51 22.87
CA SER A 229 -4.18 23.14 23.42
C SER A 229 -2.80 22.63 23.81
N GLY A 230 -1.76 23.42 23.57
CA GLY A 230 -0.39 23.03 23.90
C GLY A 230 0.62 24.12 23.62
N LEU A 231 1.85 23.88 24.05
CA LEU A 231 3.01 24.71 23.78
C LEU A 231 4.19 23.83 23.37
N SER A 232 4.94 24.26 22.36
CA SER A 232 6.21 23.67 21.98
C SER A 232 7.38 24.51 22.46
N TYR A 233 8.46 23.86 22.82
CA TYR A 233 9.73 24.42 23.25
C TYR A 233 10.88 23.75 22.49
N GLY A 234 11.49 24.49 21.56
CA GLY A 234 12.73 24.14 20.89
C GLY A 234 13.94 24.65 21.68
N PRO A 235 14.81 23.78 22.21
CA PRO A 235 16.07 24.21 22.81
C PRO A 235 16.97 24.93 21.79
N ARG A 236 17.84 25.84 22.27
CA ARG A 236 18.88 26.50 21.44
C ARG A 236 19.70 25.47 20.65
N ARG A 237 19.85 25.66 19.33
CA ARG A 237 20.73 24.87 18.46
C ARG A 237 22.00 25.67 18.19
N ILE A 238 23.16 25.12 18.54
CA ILE A 238 24.46 25.74 18.23
C ILE A 238 25.07 25.00 17.05
N GLU A 239 25.38 25.73 15.98
CA GLU A 239 26.38 25.28 15.00
C GLU A 239 27.79 25.44 15.58
N VAL A 240 28.65 24.49 15.24
CA VAL A 240 29.88 24.03 15.93
C VAL A 240 31.00 25.09 16.08
N GLU A 241 30.76 26.38 15.85
CA GLU A 241 31.83 27.37 15.68
C GLU A 241 32.31 28.11 16.95
N ASP A 242 31.56 28.16 18.06
CA ASP A 242 31.94 29.04 19.20
C ASP A 242 32.48 28.35 20.47
N ASN A 243 32.43 27.02 20.56
CA ASN A 243 32.92 26.23 21.71
C ASN A 243 32.34 26.67 23.08
N SER A 244 31.18 27.35 23.11
CA SER A 244 30.54 27.76 24.36
C SER A 244 29.85 26.57 25.04
N PRO A 245 29.94 26.45 26.39
CA PRO A 245 29.26 25.36 27.09
C PRO A 245 27.74 25.54 26.97
N GLU A 246 27.07 24.52 26.42
CA GLU A 246 25.62 24.46 26.25
C GLU A 246 24.91 24.58 27.60
N ASN A 247 24.09 25.61 27.80
CA ASN A 247 23.39 25.89 29.05
C ASN A 247 21.99 26.45 28.77
N GLY A 248 21.12 26.39 29.78
CA GLY A 248 19.80 27.02 29.73
C GLY A 248 18.71 26.19 29.09
N ARG A 249 18.83 24.85 29.04
CA ARG A 249 17.72 24.00 28.61
C ARG A 249 16.68 23.90 29.73
N ILE A 250 15.41 24.06 29.41
CA ILE A 250 14.33 24.01 30.41
C ILE A 250 14.16 22.58 30.92
N GLY A 251 14.33 22.39 32.23
CA GLY A 251 14.06 21.14 32.93
C GLY A 251 12.63 21.10 33.43
N GLN A 252 12.41 21.40 34.71
CA GLN A 252 11.07 21.55 35.27
C GLN A 252 10.39 22.80 34.70
N TYR A 253 9.13 22.68 34.31
CA TYR A 253 8.37 23.78 33.73
C TYR A 253 6.92 23.82 34.25
N ARG A 254 6.31 24.99 34.10
CA ARG A 254 4.87 25.23 34.25
C ARG A 254 4.36 26.10 33.10
N ILE A 255 3.19 25.79 32.57
CA ILE A 255 2.51 26.61 31.56
C ILE A 255 1.20 27.14 32.13
N GLU A 256 0.98 28.43 31.93
CA GLU A 256 -0.17 29.17 32.42
C GLU A 256 -0.84 29.95 31.27
N THR A 257 -2.15 30.14 31.33
CA THR A 257 -2.93 30.91 30.35
C THR A 257 -3.70 32.04 31.02
N SER A 258 -3.94 33.11 30.27
CA SER A 258 -4.69 34.29 30.74
C SER A 258 -5.41 35.00 29.60
N ASN A 259 -6.49 35.72 29.91
CA ASN A 259 -7.16 36.63 28.96
C ASN A 259 -6.85 38.11 29.21
N ASP A 260 -6.22 38.44 30.35
CA ASP A 260 -6.00 39.82 30.81
C ASP A 260 -4.55 40.10 31.22
N ASN A 261 -3.65 39.11 31.13
CA ASN A 261 -2.25 39.17 31.57
C ASN A 261 -2.07 39.43 33.08
N GLN A 262 -3.13 39.27 33.87
CA GLN A 262 -3.14 39.49 35.33
C GLN A 262 -3.54 38.23 36.07
N ASN A 263 -4.64 37.60 35.64
CA ASN A 263 -5.18 36.38 36.22
C ASN A 263 -4.72 35.18 35.39
N TRP A 264 -3.91 34.32 36.00
CA TRP A 264 -3.25 33.19 35.34
C TRP A 264 -3.82 31.87 35.85
N ASN A 265 -4.16 30.98 34.91
CA ASN A 265 -4.59 29.62 35.19
C ASN A 265 -3.51 28.65 34.69
N GLN A 266 -2.97 27.83 35.59
CA GLN A 266 -2.06 26.75 35.22
C GLN A 266 -2.80 25.71 34.39
N VAL A 267 -2.23 25.35 33.25
CA VAL A 267 -2.80 24.36 32.31
C VAL A 267 -1.90 23.14 32.12
N ALA A 268 -0.59 23.27 32.35
CA ALA A 268 0.35 22.14 32.33
C ALA A 268 1.53 22.38 33.28
N GLU A 269 2.15 21.30 33.75
CA GLU A 269 3.43 21.29 34.45
C GLU A 269 4.15 19.97 34.14
N GLY A 270 5.48 19.97 34.21
CA GLY A 270 6.24 18.76 33.91
C GLY A 270 7.75 18.95 34.00
N SER A 271 8.48 18.00 33.44
CA SER A 271 9.93 18.06 33.29
C SER A 271 10.32 17.55 31.91
N TRP A 272 11.18 18.27 31.21
CA TRP A 272 11.74 17.82 29.93
C TRP A 272 13.15 17.26 30.07
N PRO A 273 13.54 16.26 29.26
CA PRO A 273 14.89 15.70 29.28
C PRO A 273 15.93 16.69 28.75
N ASP A 274 17.17 16.56 29.24
CA ASP A 274 18.32 17.38 28.84
C ASP A 274 18.89 16.93 27.48
N ASP A 275 18.16 17.24 26.42
CA ASP A 275 18.56 16.96 25.04
C ASP A 275 18.09 18.07 24.07
N TYR A 276 18.46 17.93 22.80
CA TYR A 276 18.18 18.89 21.73
C TYR A 276 16.83 18.71 21.03
N VAL A 277 16.07 17.69 21.40
CA VAL A 277 14.79 17.40 20.75
C VAL A 277 13.80 18.51 21.11
N GLU A 278 12.96 18.90 20.16
CA GLU A 278 11.85 19.82 20.47
C GLU A 278 10.93 19.16 21.50
N LYS A 279 10.43 19.94 22.46
CA LYS A 279 9.63 19.46 23.57
C LYS A 279 8.21 20.00 23.46
N ALA A 280 7.22 19.15 23.70
CA ALA A 280 5.83 19.57 23.74
C ALA A 280 5.25 19.41 25.15
N ALA A 281 4.28 20.27 25.47
CA ALA A 281 3.40 20.13 26.60
C ALA A 281 1.97 20.42 26.15
N THR A 282 1.14 19.38 26.11
CA THR A 282 -0.28 19.49 25.77
C THR A 282 -1.14 19.64 27.01
N PHE A 283 -2.30 20.27 26.82
CA PHE A 283 -3.31 20.47 27.84
C PHE A 283 -4.69 20.50 27.20
N GLN A 284 -5.74 20.40 28.03
CA GLN A 284 -7.11 20.54 27.53
C GLN A 284 -7.27 21.89 26.80
N PRO A 285 -7.90 21.94 25.62
CA PRO A 285 -8.04 23.19 24.88
C PRO A 285 -8.66 24.31 25.73
N VAL A 286 -7.99 25.46 25.78
CA VAL A 286 -8.43 26.66 26.51
C VAL A 286 -8.41 27.86 25.57
N THR A 287 -9.47 28.66 25.57
CA THR A 287 -9.48 29.96 24.88
C THR A 287 -8.79 31.01 25.73
N ALA A 288 -7.61 31.47 25.29
CA ALA A 288 -6.78 32.44 25.99
C ALA A 288 -6.10 33.40 25.01
N ARG A 289 -5.83 34.63 25.45
CA ARG A 289 -5.02 35.61 24.70
C ARG A 289 -3.54 35.48 25.02
N TYR A 290 -3.22 35.25 26.29
CA TYR A 290 -1.86 35.18 26.80
C TYR A 290 -1.50 33.75 27.22
N VAL A 291 -0.29 33.32 26.89
CA VAL A 291 0.29 32.06 27.34
C VAL A 291 1.66 32.33 27.93
N ARG A 292 1.97 31.72 29.08
CA ARG A 292 3.25 31.88 29.77
C ARG A 292 3.89 30.53 30.03
N LEU A 293 5.12 30.36 29.54
CA LEU A 293 6.01 29.28 29.93
C LEU A 293 6.90 29.76 31.07
N THR A 294 6.88 29.07 32.20
CA THR A 294 7.76 29.31 33.34
C THR A 294 8.74 28.16 33.48
N ALA A 295 10.03 28.42 33.27
CA ALA A 295 11.10 27.48 33.56
C ALA A 295 11.40 27.52 35.07
N LEU A 296 11.22 26.40 35.75
CA LEU A 296 11.44 26.23 37.18
C LEU A 296 12.86 25.71 37.47
N SER A 297 13.49 25.02 36.51
CA SER A 297 14.87 24.57 36.61
C SER A 297 15.55 24.46 35.24
N GLU A 298 16.87 24.33 35.26
CA GLU A 298 17.68 23.97 34.08
C GLU A 298 17.87 22.45 34.04
N ALA A 299 17.68 21.83 32.87
CA ALA A 299 17.61 20.37 32.71
C ALA A 299 18.93 19.64 33.05
N GLY A 300 20.07 20.27 32.76
CA GLY A 300 21.41 19.71 33.00
C GLY A 300 22.02 20.11 34.35
N ASN A 301 21.32 20.89 35.17
CA ASN A 301 21.85 21.54 36.37
C ASN A 301 23.13 22.37 36.11
N ARG A 302 23.24 22.98 34.94
CA ARG A 302 24.44 23.70 34.49
C ARG A 302 24.51 25.12 35.01
N GLY A 303 23.39 25.70 35.43
CA GLY A 303 23.36 27.01 36.07
C GLY A 303 21.99 27.65 36.09
N PRO A 304 21.93 28.95 36.43
CA PRO A 304 20.67 29.66 36.65
C PRO A 304 20.04 30.18 35.36
N TRP A 305 20.34 29.60 34.20
CA TRP A 305 19.93 30.18 32.91
C TRP A 305 18.74 29.46 32.30
N THR A 306 18.00 30.17 31.44
CA THR A 306 17.01 29.60 30.53
C THR A 306 17.21 30.18 29.14
N SER A 307 17.02 29.35 28.12
CA SER A 307 17.11 29.72 26.71
C SER A 307 16.11 28.93 25.89
N ALA A 308 15.68 29.51 24.77
CA ALA A 308 14.82 28.87 23.79
C ALA A 308 15.23 29.31 22.39
N GLY A 309 15.41 28.36 21.47
CA GLY A 309 15.55 28.65 20.05
C GLY A 309 14.18 28.98 19.45
N GLU A 310 13.15 28.20 19.77
CA GLU A 310 11.78 28.45 19.28
C GLU A 310 10.74 28.09 20.34
N ILE A 311 9.64 28.82 20.41
CA ILE A 311 8.46 28.56 21.25
C ILE A 311 7.20 28.72 20.42
N ASN A 312 6.36 27.69 20.40
CA ASN A 312 5.12 27.64 19.61
C ASN A 312 3.90 27.43 20.50
N LEU A 313 2.72 27.90 20.07
CA LEU A 313 1.43 27.55 20.67
C LEU A 313 0.68 26.62 19.72
N MET A 314 0.00 25.60 20.26
CA MET A 314 -0.70 24.59 19.48
C MET A 314 -2.21 24.84 19.47
N ASN A 315 -2.87 24.52 18.36
CA ASN A 315 -4.34 24.48 18.28
C ASN A 315 -4.81 23.02 18.43
N GLY A 316 -5.98 22.78 19.02
CA GLY A 316 -6.45 21.45 19.43
C GLY A 316 -6.74 20.42 18.34
N ASP A 317 -6.35 20.64 17.09
CA ASP A 317 -6.22 19.56 16.13
C ASP A 317 -4.98 18.73 16.54
N SER A 318 -5.17 17.43 16.75
CA SER A 318 -4.17 16.50 17.30
C SER A 318 -2.75 16.80 16.81
N LEU A 319 -1.82 16.91 17.76
CA LEU A 319 -0.39 17.03 17.48
C LEU A 319 0.06 15.93 16.52
N ASP A 320 0.34 16.30 15.27
CA ASP A 320 1.38 15.67 14.48
C ASP A 320 2.70 16.41 14.78
N VAL A 321 3.13 16.40 16.06
CA VAL A 321 4.57 16.49 16.30
C VAL A 321 5.13 15.27 15.59
N TYR A 322 6.10 15.46 14.70
CA TYR A 322 6.77 14.32 14.08
C TYR A 322 7.39 13.45 15.18
N GLU A 323 6.68 12.41 15.56
CA GLU A 323 7.23 11.31 16.32
C GLU A 323 7.84 10.36 15.30
N ALA A 324 9.15 10.16 15.43
CA ALA A 324 9.81 9.14 14.63
C ALA A 324 9.07 7.80 14.85
N PRO A 325 8.69 7.09 13.78
CA PRO A 325 7.90 5.88 13.91
C PRO A 325 8.65 4.83 14.74
N ASP A 326 7.95 4.18 15.68
CA ASP A 326 8.53 3.14 16.53
C ASP A 326 8.84 1.89 15.68
N PRO A 327 10.12 1.53 15.44
CA PRO A 327 10.43 0.44 14.53
C PRO A 327 9.95 -0.93 15.00
N THR A 328 9.67 -1.09 16.30
CA THR A 328 9.09 -2.33 16.84
C THR A 328 7.65 -2.55 16.37
N LYS A 329 7.02 -1.52 15.80
CA LYS A 329 5.69 -1.52 15.21
C LYS A 329 5.68 -1.56 13.68
N GLY A 330 6.83 -1.88 13.05
CA GLY A 330 6.98 -1.90 11.60
C GLY A 330 7.08 -0.49 11.01
N LEU A 331 7.46 -0.36 9.75
CA LEU A 331 7.65 0.96 9.12
C LEU A 331 6.97 1.00 7.75
N TRP A 332 6.24 2.08 7.47
CA TRP A 332 5.87 2.42 6.10
C TRP A 332 7.02 3.22 5.48
N THR A 333 7.53 2.76 4.34
CA THR A 333 8.78 3.33 3.79
C THR A 333 8.54 4.42 2.78
N HIS A 334 7.78 4.13 1.73
CA HIS A 334 7.56 5.03 0.61
C HIS A 334 6.23 4.71 -0.07
N THR A 335 5.73 5.69 -0.80
CA THR A 335 4.58 5.56 -1.69
C THR A 335 5.02 5.10 -3.07
N VAL A 336 4.22 4.23 -3.70
CA VAL A 336 4.35 3.81 -5.09
C VAL A 336 3.20 4.40 -5.87
N ASP A 337 3.47 5.36 -6.76
CA ASP A 337 2.48 5.96 -7.64
C ASP A 337 2.21 5.05 -8.85
N PHE A 338 0.93 4.86 -9.14
CA PHE A 338 0.43 4.03 -10.22
C PHE A 338 -0.30 4.87 -11.28
N PRO A 339 -0.31 4.42 -12.55
CA PRO A 339 -1.01 5.11 -13.63
C PRO A 339 -2.52 4.79 -13.67
N LEU A 340 -3.04 4.07 -12.67
CA LEU A 340 -4.45 3.70 -12.52
C LEU A 340 -4.74 3.50 -11.03
N VAL A 341 -6.02 3.47 -10.64
CA VAL A 341 -6.44 3.09 -9.29
C VAL A 341 -6.40 1.55 -9.17
N PRO A 342 -5.52 0.97 -8.34
CA PRO A 342 -5.40 -0.49 -8.18
C PRO A 342 -6.58 -1.11 -7.42
N ALA A 343 -7.71 -1.35 -8.11
CA ALA A 343 -8.88 -1.98 -7.51
C ALA A 343 -8.77 -3.52 -7.43
N ALA A 344 -7.86 -4.09 -8.20
CA ALA A 344 -7.52 -5.50 -8.21
C ALA A 344 -6.04 -5.69 -8.57
N GLY A 345 -5.46 -6.81 -8.12
CA GLY A 345 -4.08 -7.15 -8.46
C GLY A 345 -3.69 -8.57 -8.09
N GLY A 346 -2.51 -9.00 -8.53
CA GLY A 346 -1.96 -10.32 -8.20
C GLY A 346 -0.46 -10.44 -8.45
N ASN A 347 0.15 -11.44 -7.80
CA ASN A 347 1.57 -11.75 -7.95
C ASN A 347 1.86 -12.49 -9.27
N LEU A 348 2.94 -12.11 -9.96
CA LEU A 348 3.53 -12.86 -11.06
C LEU A 348 4.73 -13.69 -10.56
N TYR A 349 4.84 -14.94 -10.99
CA TYR A 349 5.75 -15.91 -10.38
C TYR A 349 7.20 -15.83 -10.85
N ASP A 350 7.44 -15.30 -12.06
CA ASP A 350 8.70 -15.37 -12.78
C ASP A 350 9.70 -14.31 -12.31
N SER A 351 9.23 -13.09 -12.12
CA SER A 351 10.01 -11.89 -11.79
C SER A 351 9.72 -11.36 -10.37
N GLY A 352 8.63 -11.81 -9.74
CA GLY A 352 8.12 -11.23 -8.49
C GLY A 352 7.35 -9.92 -8.71
N GLU A 353 7.02 -9.59 -9.97
CA GLU A 353 6.18 -8.46 -10.35
C GLU A 353 4.77 -8.56 -9.80
N ILE A 354 4.14 -7.39 -9.69
CA ILE A 354 2.75 -7.23 -9.27
C ILE A 354 1.97 -6.66 -10.45
N MET A 355 0.99 -7.43 -10.92
CA MET A 355 0.00 -6.94 -11.87
C MET A 355 -1.13 -6.25 -11.10
N ILE A 356 -1.55 -5.08 -11.56
CA ILE A 356 -2.67 -4.32 -11.04
C ILE A 356 -3.59 -3.89 -12.19
N TRP A 357 -4.88 -3.77 -11.91
CA TRP A 357 -5.84 -3.29 -12.90
C TRP A 357 -7.00 -2.55 -12.26
N SER A 358 -7.67 -1.75 -13.10
CA SER A 358 -8.85 -0.97 -12.74
C SER A 358 -10.11 -1.50 -13.43
N ALA A 359 -10.52 -0.86 -14.52
CA ALA A 359 -11.70 -1.12 -15.33
C ALA A 359 -11.39 -0.71 -16.79
N PHE A 360 -12.40 -0.43 -17.62
CA PHE A 360 -12.18 0.19 -18.94
C PHE A 360 -11.41 1.52 -18.90
N SER A 361 -11.44 2.22 -17.77
CA SER A 361 -10.72 3.46 -17.52
C SER A 361 -9.79 3.32 -16.31
N GLN A 362 -8.81 4.21 -16.23
CA GLN A 362 -7.81 4.24 -15.16
C GLN A 362 -8.42 4.61 -13.79
N ASP A 363 -9.61 5.22 -13.77
CA ASP A 363 -10.20 5.82 -12.56
C ASP A 363 -11.72 5.67 -12.42
N GLN A 364 -12.41 5.01 -13.35
CA GLN A 364 -13.86 4.77 -13.29
C GLN A 364 -14.25 3.47 -13.96
N PHE A 365 -15.40 2.95 -13.55
CA PHE A 365 -15.98 1.71 -14.07
C PHE A 365 -17.38 1.85 -14.67
N VAL A 366 -17.99 3.04 -14.58
CA VAL A 366 -19.34 3.31 -15.11
C VAL A 366 -19.23 3.89 -16.51
N GLY A 367 -19.79 3.23 -17.51
CA GLY A 367 -19.79 3.73 -18.89
C GLY A 367 -19.88 2.60 -19.92
N ASP A 368 -19.63 2.95 -21.18
CA ASP A 368 -19.44 1.97 -22.25
C ASP A 368 -18.01 1.43 -22.20
N THR A 369 -17.89 0.18 -21.77
CA THR A 369 -16.60 -0.45 -21.47
C THR A 369 -15.80 -0.81 -22.71
N HIS A 370 -16.48 -0.98 -23.85
CA HIS A 370 -15.91 -1.52 -25.10
C HIS A 370 -15.11 -2.83 -24.90
N GLY A 371 -15.39 -3.60 -23.83
CA GLY A 371 -14.66 -4.83 -23.51
C GLY A 371 -13.18 -4.62 -23.19
N ARG A 372 -12.83 -3.50 -22.55
CA ARG A 372 -11.44 -3.10 -22.29
C ARG A 372 -11.11 -3.08 -20.81
N THR A 373 -9.85 -3.32 -20.47
CA THR A 373 -9.32 -3.12 -19.11
C THR A 373 -7.97 -2.41 -19.14
N GLN A 374 -7.79 -1.40 -18.28
CA GLN A 374 -6.48 -0.78 -18.02
C GLN A 374 -5.69 -1.63 -17.02
N VAL A 375 -4.48 -2.02 -17.40
CA VAL A 375 -3.57 -2.87 -16.62
C VAL A 375 -2.22 -2.17 -16.48
N ALA A 376 -1.57 -2.37 -15.33
CA ALA A 376 -0.16 -2.04 -15.16
C ALA A 376 0.57 -3.20 -14.45
N ILE A 377 1.85 -3.39 -14.78
CA ILE A 377 2.71 -4.36 -14.11
C ILE A 377 3.86 -3.59 -13.47
N TRP A 378 4.03 -3.75 -12.17
CA TRP A 378 5.08 -3.11 -11.38
C TRP A 378 6.09 -4.15 -10.90
N ASN A 379 7.37 -3.86 -11.07
CA ASN A 379 8.45 -4.67 -10.55
C ASN A 379 8.97 -4.09 -9.22
N PRO A 380 8.73 -4.74 -8.08
CA PRO A 380 9.13 -4.20 -6.76
C PRO A 380 10.65 -4.20 -6.51
N THR A 381 11.45 -4.79 -7.41
CA THR A 381 12.92 -4.88 -7.22
C THR A 381 13.65 -3.70 -7.85
N ASN A 382 13.17 -3.18 -8.98
CA ASN A 382 13.80 -2.10 -9.73
C ASN A 382 12.85 -0.93 -10.04
N ASP A 383 11.61 -0.99 -9.56
CA ASP A 383 10.55 0.01 -9.75
C ASP A 383 10.15 0.27 -11.20
N GLU A 384 10.49 -0.65 -12.12
CA GLU A 384 10.01 -0.59 -13.49
C GLU A 384 8.50 -0.84 -13.55
N MET A 385 7.84 -0.13 -14.47
CA MET A 385 6.40 -0.23 -14.63
C MET A 385 6.00 -0.20 -16.10
N THR A 386 5.14 -1.14 -16.49
CA THR A 386 4.53 -1.19 -17.82
C THR A 386 3.03 -0.97 -17.71
N GLN A 387 2.42 -0.55 -18.82
CA GLN A 387 0.99 -0.25 -18.91
C GLN A 387 0.43 -0.89 -20.17
N GLU A 388 -0.78 -1.40 -20.09
CA GLU A 388 -1.49 -2.02 -21.20
C GLU A 388 -2.98 -1.67 -21.16
N ASP A 389 -3.56 -1.42 -22.33
CA ASP A 389 -4.99 -1.31 -22.53
C ASP A 389 -5.49 -2.60 -23.21
N VAL A 390 -5.95 -3.53 -22.37
CA VAL A 390 -6.30 -4.89 -22.74
C VAL A 390 -7.67 -4.90 -23.38
N ALA A 391 -7.73 -5.05 -24.71
CA ALA A 391 -8.99 -5.11 -25.47
C ALA A 391 -9.20 -6.45 -26.19
N ASN A 392 -8.16 -7.28 -26.30
CA ASN A 392 -8.18 -8.52 -27.08
C ASN A 392 -9.07 -9.61 -26.46
N THR A 393 -9.37 -9.52 -25.16
CA THR A 393 -10.25 -10.45 -24.45
C THR A 393 -11.73 -10.06 -24.49
N ASP A 394 -12.06 -8.84 -24.94
CA ASP A 394 -13.42 -8.30 -24.97
C ASP A 394 -14.08 -8.36 -23.58
N HIS A 395 -13.34 -7.87 -22.57
CA HIS A 395 -13.63 -7.99 -21.15
C HIS A 395 -13.11 -6.77 -20.36
N ASP A 396 -14.03 -5.99 -19.79
CA ASP A 396 -13.77 -5.11 -18.65
C ASP A 396 -13.85 -5.92 -17.35
N MET A 397 -12.66 -6.13 -16.77
CA MET A 397 -12.39 -7.00 -15.65
C MET A 397 -12.61 -6.34 -14.28
N PHE A 398 -13.35 -5.22 -14.22
CA PHE A 398 -13.74 -4.63 -12.95
C PHE A 398 -14.83 -5.45 -12.24
N CYS A 399 -14.76 -5.59 -10.91
CA CYS A 399 -15.62 -6.45 -10.07
C CYS A 399 -15.55 -7.98 -10.32
N PRO A 400 -14.37 -8.56 -10.60
CA PRO A 400 -14.30 -9.95 -11.02
C PRO A 400 -14.23 -10.92 -9.85
N GLY A 401 -14.31 -12.23 -10.14
CA GLY A 401 -13.64 -13.26 -9.35
C GLY A 401 -12.20 -13.44 -9.82
N THR A 402 -11.26 -13.69 -8.91
CA THR A 402 -9.84 -13.91 -9.23
C THR A 402 -9.27 -15.16 -8.55
N SER A 403 -8.40 -15.88 -9.25
CA SER A 403 -7.62 -17.01 -8.72
C SER A 403 -6.40 -17.29 -9.60
N LEU A 404 -5.34 -17.81 -9.00
CA LEU A 404 -4.20 -18.39 -9.72
C LEU A 404 -4.45 -19.87 -10.00
N ASP A 405 -4.33 -20.28 -11.26
CA ASP A 405 -4.37 -21.69 -11.60
C ASP A 405 -3.09 -22.44 -11.20
N SER A 406 -3.08 -23.76 -11.41
CA SER A 406 -1.93 -24.62 -11.04
C SER A 406 -0.65 -24.33 -11.82
N THR A 407 -0.73 -23.52 -12.89
CA THR A 407 0.40 -23.11 -13.74
C THR A 407 0.79 -21.65 -13.53
N GLY A 408 0.18 -20.96 -12.56
CA GLY A 408 0.49 -19.57 -12.24
C GLY A 408 -0.15 -18.54 -13.17
N ARG A 409 -1.13 -18.92 -13.99
CA ARG A 409 -1.92 -17.97 -14.78
C ARG A 409 -2.96 -17.31 -13.89
N ILE A 410 -3.18 -16.00 -14.09
CA ILE A 410 -4.26 -15.28 -13.40
C ILE A 410 -5.55 -15.51 -14.19
N ILE A 411 -6.55 -16.11 -13.54
CA ILE A 411 -7.87 -16.33 -14.12
C ILE A 411 -8.83 -15.29 -13.55
N VAL A 412 -9.42 -14.50 -14.43
CA VAL A 412 -10.30 -13.37 -14.09
C VAL A 412 -11.68 -13.59 -14.71
N THR A 413 -12.72 -13.57 -13.90
CA THR A 413 -14.08 -13.96 -14.32
C THR A 413 -15.11 -12.88 -14.02
N GLY A 414 -15.98 -12.63 -14.98
CA GLY A 414 -17.13 -11.73 -14.85
C GLY A 414 -16.75 -10.30 -14.45
N GLY A 415 -17.65 -9.64 -13.72
CA GLY A 415 -17.54 -8.23 -13.40
C GLY A 415 -18.37 -7.38 -14.35
N ASN A 416 -17.80 -6.30 -14.89
CA ASN A 416 -18.50 -5.39 -15.80
C ASN A 416 -19.02 -6.13 -17.05
N ASP A 417 -18.15 -6.93 -17.69
CA ASP A 417 -18.57 -7.87 -18.73
C ASP A 417 -18.88 -9.25 -18.12
N ALA A 418 -20.02 -9.31 -17.44
CA ALA A 418 -20.42 -10.37 -16.52
C ALA A 418 -20.22 -11.85 -16.95
N PRO A 419 -20.34 -12.28 -18.22
CA PRO A 419 -20.10 -13.69 -18.58
C PRO A 419 -18.64 -14.03 -18.92
N ARG A 420 -17.75 -13.04 -19.03
CA ARG A 420 -16.42 -13.22 -19.63
C ARG A 420 -15.43 -13.93 -18.70
N THR A 421 -14.44 -14.57 -19.32
CA THR A 421 -13.27 -15.15 -18.65
C THR A 421 -12.02 -14.66 -19.39
N SER A 422 -11.10 -14.04 -18.65
CA SER A 422 -9.77 -13.64 -19.14
C SER A 422 -8.68 -14.40 -18.40
N ILE A 423 -7.60 -14.71 -19.11
CA ILE A 423 -6.48 -15.50 -18.60
C ILE A 423 -5.20 -14.73 -18.90
N PHE A 424 -4.52 -14.23 -17.88
CA PHE A 424 -3.16 -13.73 -18.09
C PHE A 424 -2.19 -14.90 -18.07
N ASP A 425 -1.48 -15.11 -19.18
CA ASP A 425 -0.41 -16.10 -19.30
C ASP A 425 0.96 -15.41 -19.17
N PRO A 426 1.65 -15.54 -18.02
CA PRO A 426 2.96 -14.92 -17.82
C PRO A 426 4.06 -15.52 -18.71
N VAL A 427 3.87 -16.70 -19.30
CA VAL A 427 4.87 -17.28 -20.23
C VAL A 427 4.89 -16.51 -21.55
N SER A 428 3.72 -16.19 -22.10
CA SER A 428 3.61 -15.36 -23.30
C SER A 428 3.59 -13.87 -23.00
N ASN A 429 3.41 -13.50 -21.73
CA ASN A 429 3.13 -12.14 -21.28
C ASN A 429 1.96 -11.51 -22.07
N ASP A 430 0.84 -12.24 -22.14
CA ASP A 430 -0.34 -11.86 -22.93
C ASP A 430 -1.63 -12.31 -22.25
N TRP A 431 -2.73 -11.65 -22.61
CA TRP A 431 -4.08 -11.97 -22.18
C TRP A 431 -4.77 -12.87 -23.18
N LEU A 432 -5.30 -14.00 -22.72
CA LEU A 432 -6.03 -14.96 -23.51
C LEU A 432 -7.50 -14.95 -23.13
N ARG A 433 -8.39 -15.05 -24.13
CA ARG A 433 -9.83 -15.18 -23.90
C ARG A 433 -10.18 -16.61 -23.54
N GLY A 434 -10.75 -16.80 -22.35
CA GLY A 434 -11.33 -18.07 -21.90
C GLY A 434 -12.74 -18.28 -22.44
N GLN A 435 -13.29 -19.47 -22.20
CA GLN A 435 -14.71 -19.73 -22.44
C GLN A 435 -15.57 -18.86 -21.51
N ASP A 436 -16.66 -18.29 -22.02
CA ASP A 436 -17.64 -17.58 -21.20
C ASP A 436 -18.23 -18.52 -20.11
N MET A 437 -18.41 -17.99 -18.91
CA MET A 437 -19.10 -18.65 -17.81
C MET A 437 -20.52 -19.05 -18.22
N LYS A 438 -21.06 -20.09 -17.59
CA LYS A 438 -22.44 -20.50 -17.84
C LYS A 438 -23.43 -19.60 -17.13
N ILE A 439 -23.04 -18.96 -16.04
CA ILE A 439 -23.83 -17.96 -15.30
C ILE A 439 -23.04 -16.65 -15.31
N PRO A 440 -23.60 -15.53 -15.80
CA PRO A 440 -22.94 -14.23 -15.71
C PRO A 440 -22.87 -13.73 -14.27
N ARG A 441 -21.71 -13.23 -13.82
CA ARG A 441 -21.43 -12.86 -12.42
C ARG A 441 -20.65 -11.54 -12.32
N GLY A 442 -20.72 -10.92 -11.16
CA GLY A 442 -19.77 -9.91 -10.70
C GLY A 442 -19.82 -9.88 -9.17
N TYR A 443 -18.69 -9.65 -8.50
CA TYR A 443 -18.53 -9.82 -7.03
C TYR A 443 -18.65 -11.25 -6.49
N GLN A 444 -18.64 -12.24 -7.38
CA GLN A 444 -18.46 -13.63 -6.99
C GLN A 444 -17.08 -13.81 -6.35
N SER A 445 -16.94 -14.87 -5.56
CA SER A 445 -15.63 -15.38 -5.18
C SER A 445 -15.38 -16.69 -5.90
N GLN A 446 -14.10 -16.93 -6.20
CA GLN A 446 -13.64 -18.17 -6.81
C GLN A 446 -12.39 -18.68 -6.08
N THR A 447 -12.11 -19.98 -6.14
CA THR A 447 -10.94 -20.59 -5.51
C THR A 447 -10.42 -21.77 -6.34
N THR A 448 -9.10 -21.90 -6.43
CA THR A 448 -8.44 -23.04 -7.06
C THR A 448 -8.55 -24.27 -6.17
N LEU A 449 -9.02 -25.38 -6.73
CA LEU A 449 -9.30 -26.64 -6.05
C LEU A 449 -8.07 -27.55 -5.97
N SER A 450 -8.18 -28.59 -5.14
CA SER A 450 -7.15 -29.62 -4.99
C SER A 450 -6.80 -30.37 -6.27
N ASP A 451 -7.66 -30.34 -7.29
CA ASP A 451 -7.41 -30.95 -8.61
C ASP A 451 -6.95 -29.95 -9.68
N GLY A 452 -6.80 -28.66 -9.33
CA GLY A 452 -6.35 -27.60 -10.23
C GLY A 452 -7.47 -26.90 -11.01
N ARG A 453 -8.72 -27.39 -10.93
CA ARG A 453 -9.89 -26.66 -11.45
C ARG A 453 -10.20 -25.47 -10.55
N ILE A 454 -11.02 -24.53 -11.02
CA ILE A 454 -11.43 -23.34 -10.26
C ILE A 454 -12.92 -23.40 -10.01
N PHE A 455 -13.32 -23.38 -8.74
CA PHE A 455 -14.72 -23.29 -8.32
C PHE A 455 -15.10 -21.84 -8.10
N GLU A 456 -16.30 -21.43 -8.51
CA GLU A 456 -16.86 -20.11 -8.24
C GLU A 456 -18.33 -20.20 -7.84
N MET A 457 -18.83 -19.19 -7.10
CA MET A 457 -20.24 -19.09 -6.76
C MET A 457 -20.68 -17.67 -6.35
N GLY A 458 -21.98 -17.40 -6.43
CA GLY A 458 -22.57 -16.11 -6.07
C GLY A 458 -22.29 -15.01 -7.10
N GLY A 459 -22.29 -13.77 -6.62
CA GLY A 459 -21.91 -12.59 -7.40
C GLY A 459 -23.05 -11.96 -8.19
N SER A 460 -24.05 -11.41 -7.49
CA SER A 460 -25.22 -10.75 -8.08
C SER A 460 -25.06 -9.27 -8.38
N TRP A 461 -23.84 -8.72 -8.27
CA TRP A 461 -23.55 -7.32 -8.60
C TRP A 461 -23.82 -6.97 -10.08
N SER A 462 -23.44 -7.86 -11.00
CA SER A 462 -23.76 -7.77 -12.44
C SER A 462 -24.42 -9.05 -12.94
N GLY A 463 -24.77 -9.16 -14.23
CA GLY A 463 -25.23 -10.44 -14.81
C GLY A 463 -26.66 -10.89 -14.44
N ASN A 464 -27.57 -9.94 -14.15
CA ASN A 464 -28.95 -10.14 -13.71
C ASN A 464 -29.09 -10.85 -12.34
N ALA A 465 -29.37 -10.05 -11.31
CA ALA A 465 -29.56 -10.49 -9.93
C ALA A 465 -30.76 -11.42 -9.67
N ASN A 466 -31.69 -11.57 -10.63
CA ASN A 466 -32.80 -12.54 -10.51
C ASN A 466 -32.43 -13.96 -10.93
N THR A 467 -31.20 -14.18 -11.41
CA THR A 467 -30.71 -15.51 -11.77
C THR A 467 -30.07 -16.14 -10.53
N HIS A 468 -30.45 -17.37 -10.19
CA HIS A 468 -29.76 -18.09 -9.12
C HIS A 468 -28.33 -18.40 -9.56
N LYS A 469 -27.37 -18.01 -8.73
CA LYS A 469 -25.94 -18.01 -9.08
C LYS A 469 -25.19 -19.17 -8.45
N ASP A 470 -25.80 -20.35 -8.49
CA ASP A 470 -25.25 -21.63 -8.04
C ASP A 470 -23.81 -21.84 -8.53
N GLY A 471 -23.08 -22.72 -7.86
CA GLY A 471 -21.69 -22.98 -8.19
C GLY A 471 -21.48 -23.43 -9.64
N GLU A 472 -20.34 -23.06 -10.21
CA GLU A 472 -19.79 -23.67 -11.41
C GLU A 472 -18.29 -23.87 -11.26
N VAL A 473 -17.72 -24.72 -12.11
CA VAL A 473 -16.30 -25.07 -12.07
C VAL A 473 -15.68 -24.91 -13.45
N TYR A 474 -14.50 -24.29 -13.49
CA TYR A 474 -13.69 -24.11 -14.69
C TYR A 474 -12.54 -25.12 -14.72
N ASP A 475 -12.47 -25.87 -15.80
CA ASP A 475 -11.30 -26.67 -16.14
C ASP A 475 -10.36 -25.84 -17.03
N THR A 476 -9.22 -25.46 -16.44
CA THR A 476 -8.19 -24.62 -17.04
C THR A 476 -7.36 -25.33 -18.12
N THR A 477 -7.46 -26.67 -18.20
CA THR A 477 -6.80 -27.49 -19.22
C THR A 477 -7.67 -27.62 -20.46
N SER A 478 -8.96 -27.94 -20.30
CA SER A 478 -9.90 -28.05 -21.42
C SER A 478 -10.54 -26.71 -21.81
N ASN A 479 -10.34 -25.65 -21.02
CA ASN A 479 -10.99 -24.35 -21.19
C ASN A 479 -12.53 -24.47 -21.21
N THR A 480 -13.10 -25.12 -20.18
CA THR A 480 -14.53 -25.39 -20.13
C THR A 480 -15.15 -25.12 -18.76
N TRP A 481 -16.32 -24.48 -18.77
CA TRP A 481 -17.18 -24.28 -17.61
C TRP A 481 -18.24 -25.37 -17.49
N THR A 482 -18.43 -25.88 -16.27
CA THR A 482 -19.45 -26.88 -15.92
C THR A 482 -20.29 -26.38 -14.74
N ARG A 483 -21.61 -26.32 -14.90
CA ARG A 483 -22.53 -25.96 -13.80
C ARG A 483 -22.57 -27.04 -12.73
N LEU A 484 -22.68 -26.61 -11.48
CA LEU A 484 -22.83 -27.45 -10.30
C LEU A 484 -24.15 -27.12 -9.58
N PRO A 485 -25.31 -27.57 -10.10
CA PRO A 485 -26.62 -27.27 -9.49
C PRO A 485 -26.80 -27.83 -8.08
N GLY A 486 -25.94 -28.75 -7.63
CA GLY A 486 -25.89 -29.22 -6.24
C GLY A 486 -25.15 -28.28 -5.27
N CYS A 487 -24.63 -27.15 -5.77
CA CYS A 487 -24.00 -26.09 -4.98
C CYS A 487 -24.85 -24.80 -5.00
N PRO A 488 -26.06 -24.79 -4.40
CA PRO A 488 -26.91 -23.60 -4.35
C PRO A 488 -26.27 -22.48 -3.51
N THR A 489 -26.60 -21.23 -3.84
CA THR A 489 -26.05 -20.05 -3.12
C THR A 489 -26.88 -19.60 -1.94
N GLU A 490 -28.19 -19.88 -1.95
CA GLU A 490 -29.15 -19.41 -0.95
C GLU A 490 -28.74 -19.73 0.49
N PRO A 491 -28.16 -20.91 0.81
CA PRO A 491 -27.71 -21.21 2.16
C PRO A 491 -26.63 -20.25 2.68
N MET A 492 -25.74 -19.76 1.80
CA MET A 492 -24.66 -18.86 2.19
C MET A 492 -25.03 -17.36 2.15
N TRP A 493 -26.28 -17.00 1.82
CA TRP A 493 -26.69 -15.60 1.73
C TRP A 493 -26.64 -14.91 3.10
N THR A 494 -26.09 -13.70 3.14
CA THR A 494 -26.22 -12.81 4.31
C THR A 494 -27.63 -12.21 4.35
N GLN A 495 -28.05 -11.70 5.51
CA GLN A 495 -29.28 -10.94 5.70
C GLN A 495 -29.08 -9.45 5.34
N ASP A 496 -28.46 -9.20 4.18
CA ASP A 496 -28.12 -7.84 3.75
C ASP A 496 -29.37 -7.04 3.35
N GLN A 497 -29.46 -5.79 3.78
CA GLN A 497 -30.55 -4.89 3.44
C GLN A 497 -30.61 -4.55 1.94
N GLY A 498 -29.48 -4.65 1.23
CA GLY A 498 -29.40 -4.56 -0.23
C GLY A 498 -29.96 -5.78 -0.98
N GLY A 499 -30.40 -6.81 -0.25
CA GLY A 499 -30.96 -8.04 -0.82
C GLY A 499 -29.91 -8.86 -1.56
N VAL A 500 -30.37 -9.71 -2.50
CA VAL A 500 -29.50 -10.70 -3.19
C VAL A 500 -28.32 -10.06 -3.94
N VAL A 501 -28.46 -8.83 -4.44
CA VAL A 501 -27.36 -8.07 -5.10
C VAL A 501 -26.13 -7.91 -4.21
N ARG A 502 -26.33 -7.98 -2.88
CA ARG A 502 -25.27 -7.94 -1.88
C ARG A 502 -25.07 -9.29 -1.17
N ALA A 503 -26.15 -10.02 -0.95
CA ALA A 503 -26.16 -11.16 -0.05
C ALA A 503 -25.29 -12.35 -0.48
N ASP A 504 -25.02 -12.49 -1.78
CA ASP A 504 -24.22 -13.58 -2.35
C ASP A 504 -22.79 -13.15 -2.78
N ASN A 505 -22.35 -11.96 -2.37
CA ASN A 505 -21.05 -11.42 -2.75
C ASN A 505 -19.93 -11.90 -1.81
N HIS A 506 -18.71 -11.92 -2.36
CA HIS A 506 -17.46 -11.97 -1.59
C HIS A 506 -17.36 -13.14 -0.60
N ALA A 507 -17.86 -14.32 -0.99
CA ALA A 507 -17.81 -15.53 -0.17
C ALA A 507 -16.36 -15.88 0.24
N TRP A 508 -16.17 -16.22 1.51
CA TRP A 508 -14.89 -16.64 2.05
C TRP A 508 -14.64 -18.12 1.72
N LEU A 509 -14.12 -18.37 0.52
CA LEU A 509 -13.93 -19.72 -0.02
C LEU A 509 -12.52 -20.26 0.26
N PHE A 510 -12.45 -21.41 0.93
CA PHE A 510 -11.21 -22.13 1.17
C PHE A 510 -11.29 -23.55 0.60
N ALA A 511 -10.65 -23.76 -0.55
CA ALA A 511 -10.47 -25.11 -1.07
C ALA A 511 -9.60 -25.97 -0.15
N TYR A 512 -10.02 -27.22 0.02
CA TYR A 512 -9.37 -28.25 0.82
C TYR A 512 -9.36 -29.60 0.06
N SER A 513 -9.16 -30.72 0.75
CA SER A 513 -8.98 -32.03 0.09
C SER A 513 -10.21 -32.46 -0.72
N ASN A 514 -9.99 -33.33 -1.71
CA ASN A 514 -11.05 -33.95 -2.52
C ASN A 514 -12.02 -32.96 -3.18
N THR A 515 -11.53 -31.79 -3.58
CA THR A 515 -12.32 -30.69 -4.18
C THR A 515 -13.43 -30.14 -3.28
N SER A 516 -13.31 -30.35 -1.96
CA SER A 516 -14.18 -29.72 -0.99
C SER A 516 -13.79 -28.25 -0.79
N ILE A 517 -14.78 -27.41 -0.51
CA ILE A 517 -14.63 -25.97 -0.30
C ILE A 517 -15.35 -25.63 0.99
N LEU A 518 -14.63 -25.09 1.97
CA LEU A 518 -15.28 -24.45 3.12
C LEU A 518 -15.66 -23.03 2.72
N GLN A 519 -16.95 -22.72 2.73
CA GLN A 519 -17.44 -21.35 2.76
C GLN A 519 -17.52 -20.92 4.23
N ALA A 520 -16.59 -20.07 4.66
CA ALA A 520 -16.43 -19.64 6.05
C ALA A 520 -17.22 -18.36 6.42
N GLY A 521 -17.78 -17.70 5.41
CA GLY A 521 -18.49 -16.42 5.51
C GLY A 521 -18.70 -15.78 4.13
N PRO A 522 -19.16 -14.52 4.05
CA PRO A 522 -19.37 -13.60 5.17
C PRO A 522 -20.63 -13.90 6.01
N SER A 523 -21.55 -14.72 5.51
CA SER A 523 -22.72 -15.15 6.30
C SER A 523 -22.33 -15.84 7.60
N LYS A 524 -23.17 -15.71 8.61
CA LYS A 524 -22.97 -16.38 9.91
C LYS A 524 -22.91 -17.90 9.77
N ASN A 525 -23.74 -18.46 8.89
CA ASN A 525 -23.77 -19.89 8.61
C ASN A 525 -22.65 -20.25 7.65
N MET A 526 -21.91 -21.30 7.97
CA MET A 526 -20.85 -21.84 7.15
C MET A 526 -21.32 -23.12 6.48
N HIS A 527 -20.74 -23.42 5.32
CA HIS A 527 -21.11 -24.61 4.55
C HIS A 527 -19.87 -25.26 3.93
N TRP A 528 -19.90 -26.58 3.85
CA TRP A 528 -19.06 -27.34 2.96
C TRP A 528 -19.75 -27.46 1.61
N TYR A 529 -19.05 -27.07 0.55
CA TYR A 529 -19.39 -27.41 -0.81
C TYR A 529 -18.41 -28.45 -1.35
N ASN A 530 -18.80 -29.19 -2.37
CA ASN A 530 -17.89 -30.07 -3.09
C ASN A 530 -18.16 -29.98 -4.60
N ALA A 531 -17.10 -29.91 -5.41
CA ALA A 531 -17.18 -29.72 -6.86
C ALA A 531 -17.15 -31.03 -7.68
N GLN A 532 -17.39 -32.18 -7.06
CA GLN A 532 -17.54 -33.46 -7.75
C GLN A 532 -18.93 -33.62 -8.38
N GLY A 533 -18.99 -34.26 -9.55
CA GLY A 533 -20.24 -34.55 -10.24
C GLY A 533 -21.06 -33.30 -10.52
N THR A 534 -22.27 -33.23 -9.97
CA THR A 534 -23.18 -32.08 -10.09
C THR A 534 -23.02 -31.07 -8.96
N GLY A 535 -22.06 -31.27 -8.05
CA GLY A 535 -21.91 -30.50 -6.82
C GLY A 535 -22.71 -31.07 -5.64
N SER A 536 -22.36 -30.65 -4.43
CA SER A 536 -23.10 -30.93 -3.20
C SER A 536 -22.83 -29.86 -2.13
N ILE A 537 -23.69 -29.81 -1.13
CA ILE A 537 -23.57 -28.93 0.04
C ILE A 537 -23.85 -29.72 1.33
N VAL A 538 -23.11 -29.41 2.40
CA VAL A 538 -23.33 -29.89 3.77
C VAL A 538 -23.17 -28.71 4.73
N ASP A 539 -24.07 -28.59 5.71
CA ASP A 539 -23.95 -27.55 6.76
C ASP A 539 -22.64 -27.72 7.55
N ALA A 540 -21.93 -26.62 7.79
CA ALA A 540 -20.71 -26.59 8.59
C ALA A 540 -20.90 -25.85 9.94
N GLY A 541 -22.16 -25.59 10.33
CA GLY A 541 -22.51 -24.88 11.56
C GLY A 541 -22.35 -23.36 11.44
N THR A 542 -22.32 -22.66 12.56
CA THR A 542 -22.19 -21.20 12.61
C THR A 542 -20.78 -20.76 12.96
N ARG A 543 -20.40 -19.56 12.53
CA ARG A 543 -19.16 -18.89 12.98
C ARG A 543 -19.31 -18.38 14.42
N ALA A 544 -19.40 -19.33 15.37
CA ALA A 544 -19.63 -19.09 16.79
C ALA A 544 -20.77 -18.08 17.06
N ASP A 545 -20.47 -17.04 17.84
CA ASP A 545 -21.38 -15.97 18.23
C ASP A 545 -21.45 -14.81 17.22
N ASP A 546 -20.77 -14.92 16.07
CA ASP A 546 -20.70 -13.84 15.08
C ASP A 546 -22.05 -13.52 14.44
N VAL A 547 -22.06 -12.41 13.71
CA VAL A 547 -23.14 -11.97 12.81
C VAL A 547 -22.69 -12.13 11.36
N ASP A 548 -23.49 -11.70 10.39
CA ASP A 548 -23.01 -11.56 9.02
C ASP A 548 -21.90 -10.49 8.97
N SER A 549 -20.84 -10.78 8.22
CA SER A 549 -19.60 -9.99 8.24
C SER A 549 -19.13 -9.66 6.82
N MET A 550 -20.04 -9.10 6.02
CA MET A 550 -19.75 -8.63 4.68
C MET A 550 -18.55 -7.67 4.70
N ASN A 551 -17.66 -7.79 3.70
CA ASN A 551 -16.41 -7.04 3.60
C ASN A 551 -15.45 -7.22 4.80
N GLY A 552 -15.58 -8.35 5.53
CA GLY A 552 -14.60 -8.79 6.51
C GLY A 552 -13.46 -9.60 5.88
N ILE A 553 -12.45 -9.90 6.68
CA ILE A 553 -11.21 -10.57 6.25
C ILE A 553 -11.23 -12.02 6.71
N ALA A 554 -10.81 -12.95 5.84
CA ALA A 554 -10.56 -14.34 6.19
C ALA A 554 -9.23 -14.83 5.59
N VAL A 555 -8.36 -15.42 6.41
CA VAL A 555 -6.99 -15.81 5.99
C VAL A 555 -6.60 -17.17 6.57
N MET A 556 -6.16 -18.11 5.72
CA MET A 556 -5.64 -19.42 6.12
C MET A 556 -4.13 -19.36 6.43
N TYR A 557 -3.77 -19.26 7.71
CA TYR A 557 -2.37 -19.04 8.16
C TYR A 557 -1.61 -20.32 8.54
N ASP A 558 -2.30 -21.47 8.66
CA ASP A 558 -1.71 -22.80 8.82
C ASP A 558 -2.60 -23.83 8.12
N ALA A 559 -2.38 -24.01 6.81
CA ALA A 559 -3.17 -24.92 5.98
C ALA A 559 -3.08 -26.40 6.42
N PRO A 560 -1.91 -26.94 6.81
CA PRO A 560 -1.83 -28.31 7.35
C PRO A 560 -2.69 -28.56 8.58
N ARG A 561 -2.91 -27.54 9.42
CA ARG A 561 -3.80 -27.64 10.59
C ARG A 561 -5.19 -27.08 10.34
N GLY A 562 -5.49 -26.66 9.11
CA GLY A 562 -6.79 -26.12 8.73
C GLY A 562 -7.18 -24.85 9.50
N GLN A 563 -6.21 -24.01 9.87
CA GLN A 563 -6.44 -22.83 10.70
C GLN A 563 -6.71 -21.59 9.84
N ILE A 564 -7.83 -20.93 10.12
CA ILE A 564 -8.29 -19.71 9.45
C ILE A 564 -8.61 -18.66 10.52
N LEU A 565 -8.05 -17.46 10.36
CA LEU A 565 -8.47 -16.28 11.11
C LEU A 565 -9.57 -15.57 10.32
N THR A 566 -10.64 -15.15 10.99
CA THR A 566 -11.62 -14.22 10.43
C THR A 566 -11.74 -12.99 11.31
N VAL A 567 -11.76 -11.79 10.71
CA VAL A 567 -11.87 -10.53 11.46
C VAL A 567 -12.69 -9.46 10.74
N GLY A 568 -13.32 -8.59 11.52
CA GLY A 568 -13.99 -7.39 11.02
C GLY A 568 -15.21 -7.69 10.15
N GLY A 569 -15.53 -6.77 9.24
CA GLY A 569 -16.73 -6.80 8.41
C GLY A 569 -17.90 -6.06 9.04
N ALA A 570 -19.05 -6.16 8.38
CA ALA A 570 -20.30 -5.56 8.81
C ALA A 570 -21.51 -6.39 8.37
N VAL A 571 -22.66 -6.14 9.01
CA VAL A 571 -23.92 -6.88 8.72
C VAL A 571 -24.46 -6.59 7.32
N ASN A 572 -24.16 -5.42 6.77
CA ASN A 572 -24.53 -5.02 5.43
C ASN A 572 -23.30 -4.58 4.64
N TYR A 573 -23.42 -4.55 3.32
CA TYR A 573 -22.36 -4.12 2.42
C TYR A 573 -21.97 -2.64 2.63
N GLU A 574 -22.96 -1.77 2.86
CA GLU A 574 -22.78 -0.32 2.97
C GLU A 574 -23.80 0.29 3.95
N ALA A 575 -23.61 1.58 4.28
CA ALA A 575 -24.45 2.34 5.20
C ALA A 575 -24.65 1.66 6.57
N THR A 576 -23.57 1.06 7.08
CA THR A 576 -23.58 0.30 8.31
C THR A 576 -22.27 0.51 9.08
N GLU A 577 -22.36 0.41 10.41
CA GLU A 577 -21.19 0.31 11.27
C GLU A 577 -20.49 -1.04 11.03
N ALA A 578 -19.17 -1.00 10.96
CA ALA A 578 -18.33 -2.18 11.06
C ALA A 578 -18.30 -2.71 12.50
N HIS A 579 -17.85 -3.95 12.66
CA HIS A 579 -17.48 -4.51 13.95
C HIS A 579 -16.00 -4.89 13.98
N ASN A 580 -15.53 -5.28 15.16
CA ASN A 580 -14.15 -5.69 15.43
C ASN A 580 -14.05 -7.16 15.88
N ASN A 581 -15.10 -7.95 15.62
CA ASN A 581 -15.16 -9.37 15.95
C ASN A 581 -13.99 -10.13 15.31
N ALA A 582 -13.53 -11.16 16.02
CA ALA A 582 -12.42 -12.01 15.59
C ALA A 582 -12.66 -13.46 16.02
N HIS A 583 -12.43 -14.39 15.09
CA HIS A 583 -12.64 -15.82 15.33
C HIS A 583 -11.52 -16.65 14.69
N LEU A 584 -11.25 -17.80 15.31
CA LEU A 584 -10.40 -18.84 14.76
C LEU A 584 -11.29 -20.01 14.34
N ILE A 585 -11.16 -20.41 13.08
CA ILE A 585 -11.81 -21.58 12.52
C ILE A 585 -10.75 -22.65 12.32
N GLN A 586 -10.98 -23.83 12.87
CA GLN A 586 -10.15 -25.01 12.66
C GLN A 586 -10.94 -26.10 11.93
N ILE A 587 -10.51 -26.43 10.72
CA ILE A 587 -11.00 -27.57 9.96
C ILE A 587 -10.51 -28.86 10.64
N ASN A 588 -11.45 -29.66 11.15
CA ASN A 588 -11.17 -30.96 11.79
C ASN A 588 -11.47 -32.18 10.88
N GLY A 589 -12.12 -31.92 9.74
CA GLY A 589 -12.51 -32.92 8.76
C GLY A 589 -13.43 -32.30 7.70
N ILE A 590 -13.47 -32.89 6.51
CA ILE A 590 -14.40 -32.52 5.44
C ILE A 590 -15.82 -32.96 5.84
N ASP A 591 -16.82 -32.15 5.48
CA ASP A 591 -18.24 -32.36 5.78
C ASP A 591 -18.54 -32.48 7.29
N GLN A 592 -17.64 -31.98 8.12
CA GLN A 592 -17.80 -31.88 9.57
C GLN A 592 -17.80 -30.41 9.98
N ASN A 593 -18.52 -30.10 11.06
CA ASN A 593 -18.46 -28.76 11.63
C ASN A 593 -17.02 -28.43 12.07
N PRO A 594 -16.42 -27.33 11.55
CA PRO A 594 -15.17 -26.82 12.07
C PRO A 594 -15.31 -26.45 13.56
N ASN A 595 -14.19 -26.50 14.28
CA ASN A 595 -14.15 -25.88 15.61
C ASN A 595 -14.01 -24.36 15.42
N VAL A 596 -14.92 -23.59 15.98
CA VAL A 596 -14.88 -22.12 15.91
C VAL A 596 -14.73 -21.54 17.30
N GLN A 597 -13.68 -20.75 17.49
CA GLN A 597 -13.39 -20.05 18.74
C GLN A 597 -13.47 -18.55 18.53
N THR A 598 -14.29 -17.87 19.32
CA THR A 598 -14.24 -16.41 19.48
C THR A 598 -12.98 -16.04 20.28
N ILE A 599 -12.18 -15.12 19.75
CA ILE A 599 -10.97 -14.60 20.41
C ILE A 599 -11.16 -13.13 20.80
N ASN A 600 -10.15 -12.53 21.42
CA ASN A 600 -10.19 -11.09 21.71
C ASN A 600 -10.41 -10.31 20.40
N PRO A 601 -11.27 -9.28 20.41
CA PRO A 601 -11.55 -8.51 19.20
C PRO A 601 -10.34 -7.65 18.79
N MET A 602 -10.35 -7.20 17.54
CA MET A 602 -9.47 -6.13 17.07
C MET A 602 -9.66 -4.84 17.89
N ALA A 603 -8.64 -4.00 17.95
CA ALA A 603 -8.72 -2.68 18.57
C ALA A 603 -9.68 -1.75 17.79
N PHE A 604 -9.74 -1.90 16.47
CA PHE A 604 -10.56 -1.05 15.62
C PHE A 604 -11.64 -1.85 14.89
N ARG A 605 -12.80 -1.22 14.69
CA ARG A 605 -13.88 -1.76 13.85
C ARG A 605 -13.58 -1.44 12.40
N ARG A 606 -13.59 -2.44 11.53
CA ARG A 606 -13.22 -2.26 10.11
C ARG A 606 -14.05 -3.16 9.20
N GLY A 607 -14.62 -2.57 8.16
CA GLY A 607 -14.95 -3.24 6.90
C GLY A 607 -14.22 -2.59 5.74
N PHE A 608 -14.12 -3.25 4.59
CA PHE A 608 -13.26 -2.84 3.46
C PHE A 608 -11.77 -2.81 3.79
N ALA A 609 -11.35 -3.43 4.89
CA ALA A 609 -9.94 -3.65 5.19
C ALA A 609 -9.40 -4.82 4.36
N THR A 610 -8.08 -4.99 4.36
CA THR A 610 -7.41 -6.13 3.73
C THR A 610 -6.55 -6.88 4.74
N GLY A 611 -6.36 -8.19 4.52
CA GLY A 611 -5.56 -9.06 5.39
C GLY A 611 -4.52 -9.86 4.61
N VAL A 612 -3.29 -9.92 5.12
CA VAL A 612 -2.17 -10.64 4.49
C VAL A 612 -1.48 -11.55 5.52
N ALA A 613 -1.35 -12.84 5.19
CA ALA A 613 -0.52 -13.76 5.98
C ALA A 613 0.97 -13.46 5.78
N LEU A 614 1.74 -13.42 6.86
CA LEU A 614 3.19 -13.20 6.84
C LEU A 614 3.98 -14.51 7.06
N PRO A 615 5.27 -14.58 6.67
CA PRO A 615 6.08 -15.80 6.78
C PRO A 615 6.17 -16.41 8.19
N ASP A 616 6.17 -15.58 9.24
CA ASP A 616 6.21 -16.04 10.64
C ASP A 616 4.87 -16.61 11.13
N GLY A 617 3.79 -16.45 10.36
CA GLY A 617 2.44 -16.90 10.67
C GLY A 617 1.52 -15.82 11.22
N SER A 618 2.04 -14.63 11.50
CA SER A 618 1.20 -13.48 11.85
C SER A 618 0.36 -13.02 10.65
N ILE A 619 -0.71 -12.27 10.93
CA ILE A 619 -1.58 -11.69 9.90
C ILE A 619 -1.59 -10.18 10.08
N LEU A 620 -1.22 -9.46 9.03
CA LEU A 620 -1.30 -8.01 8.96
C LEU A 620 -2.68 -7.60 8.45
N ILE A 621 -3.36 -6.72 9.19
CA ILE A 621 -4.67 -6.14 8.84
C ILE A 621 -4.49 -4.64 8.62
N THR A 622 -4.85 -4.16 7.43
CA THR A 622 -4.63 -2.77 6.99
C THR A 622 -5.91 -2.11 6.47
N GLY A 623 -6.01 -0.80 6.68
CA GLY A 623 -7.07 0.04 6.12
C GLY A 623 -8.48 -0.26 6.65
N GLY A 624 -9.46 -0.08 5.77
CA GLY A 624 -10.88 -0.17 6.06
C GLY A 624 -11.46 1.07 6.73
N GLN A 625 -12.77 1.00 6.98
CA GLN A 625 -13.57 2.06 7.61
C GLN A 625 -14.35 1.51 8.81
N SER A 626 -14.54 2.33 9.85
CA SER A 626 -15.44 1.98 10.94
C SER A 626 -16.92 2.09 10.56
N TYR A 627 -17.24 2.91 9.56
CA TYR A 627 -18.57 2.99 8.95
C TYR A 627 -18.44 2.80 7.43
N LEU A 628 -19.06 1.75 6.89
CA LEU A 628 -18.89 1.36 5.49
C LEU A 628 -19.67 2.32 4.59
N ASN A 629 -18.93 3.17 3.89
CA ASN A 629 -19.49 4.09 2.90
C ASN A 629 -18.56 4.11 1.68
N PRO A 630 -18.86 3.25 0.67
CA PRO A 630 -18.09 3.16 -0.56
C PRO A 630 -17.77 4.52 -1.18
N PHE A 631 -16.61 4.61 -1.83
CA PHE A 631 -16.16 5.83 -2.53
C PHE A 631 -15.93 7.05 -1.61
N THR A 632 -15.71 6.82 -0.32
CA THR A 632 -15.32 7.86 0.63
C THR A 632 -14.14 7.41 1.48
N ASP A 633 -13.33 8.37 1.94
CA ASP A 633 -12.24 8.14 2.89
C ASP A 633 -12.63 8.47 4.34
N SER A 634 -13.89 8.86 4.55
CA SER A 634 -14.42 9.14 5.89
C SER A 634 -14.35 7.90 6.75
N PHE A 635 -14.12 8.06 8.06
CA PHE A 635 -14.04 6.94 9.02
C PHE A 635 -12.94 5.92 8.70
N SER A 636 -11.98 6.28 7.85
CA SER A 636 -10.84 5.43 7.53
C SER A 636 -9.98 5.19 8.76
N ILE A 637 -9.41 4.00 8.85
CA ILE A 637 -8.55 3.61 9.95
C ILE A 637 -7.12 3.41 9.45
N LEU A 638 -6.25 4.36 9.79
CA LEU A 638 -4.86 4.43 9.29
C LEU A 638 -3.88 3.54 10.06
N THR A 639 -4.12 3.29 11.34
CA THR A 639 -3.29 2.41 12.18
C THR A 639 -3.54 0.96 11.78
N PRO A 640 -2.57 0.16 11.35
CA PRO A 640 -2.77 -1.27 11.09
C PRO A 640 -2.72 -2.08 12.39
N GLU A 641 -3.13 -3.35 12.31
CA GLU A 641 -3.06 -4.32 13.41
C GLU A 641 -2.33 -5.58 12.95
N LEU A 642 -1.45 -6.11 13.80
CA LEU A 642 -0.80 -7.40 13.61
C LEU A 642 -1.41 -8.41 14.57
N TRP A 643 -1.98 -9.47 14.03
CA TRP A 643 -2.43 -10.61 14.83
C TRP A 643 -1.35 -11.69 14.91
N ASP A 644 -1.07 -12.18 16.12
CA ASP A 644 -0.07 -13.23 16.36
C ASP A 644 -0.73 -14.54 16.80
N PRO A 645 -0.56 -15.65 16.05
CA PRO A 645 -1.12 -16.96 16.42
C PRO A 645 -0.49 -17.60 17.66
N ARG A 646 0.66 -17.10 18.14
CA ARG A 646 1.39 -17.70 19.27
C ARG A 646 0.69 -17.45 20.60
N ASP A 647 0.05 -16.28 20.74
CA ASP A 647 -0.66 -15.87 21.95
C ASP A 647 -2.09 -15.35 21.67
N ASN A 648 -2.53 -15.37 20.41
CA ASN A 648 -3.83 -14.88 19.95
C ASN A 648 -4.06 -13.40 20.29
N SER A 649 -3.01 -12.57 20.22
CA SER A 649 -3.08 -11.14 20.50
C SER A 649 -3.07 -10.28 19.24
N PHE A 650 -3.70 -9.12 19.32
CA PHE A 650 -3.62 -8.05 18.33
C PHE A 650 -2.70 -6.94 18.87
N THR A 651 -1.76 -6.48 18.05
CA THR A 651 -0.88 -5.35 18.36
C THR A 651 -1.09 -4.25 17.33
N THR A 652 -1.25 -3.01 17.79
CA THR A 652 -1.35 -1.84 16.90
C THR A 652 0.03 -1.45 16.37
N LEU A 653 0.08 -1.13 15.07
CA LEU A 653 1.32 -0.83 14.34
C LEU A 653 1.43 0.67 14.01
N ASN A 654 2.51 1.10 13.37
CA ASN A 654 2.63 2.49 12.91
C ASN A 654 1.59 2.82 11.82
N PRO A 655 0.93 3.99 11.89
CA PRO A 655 -0.10 4.37 10.92
C PRO A 655 0.46 4.60 9.52
N MET A 656 -0.34 4.27 8.51
CA MET A 656 -0.11 4.63 7.11
C MET A 656 -0.51 6.08 6.83
N ALA A 657 -0.07 6.67 5.71
CA ALA A 657 -0.43 8.04 5.36
C ALA A 657 -1.77 8.13 4.64
N ILE A 658 -2.13 7.12 3.84
CA ILE A 658 -3.20 7.24 2.84
C ILE A 658 -4.38 6.35 3.24
N PRO A 659 -5.62 6.87 3.29
CA PRO A 659 -6.81 6.04 3.49
C PRO A 659 -6.93 4.92 2.45
N ARG A 660 -7.03 3.66 2.91
CA ARG A 660 -7.26 2.49 2.07
C ARG A 660 -8.61 1.89 2.43
N THR A 661 -9.64 2.22 1.66
CA THR A 661 -11.03 1.84 1.96
C THR A 661 -11.57 0.90 0.86
N TYR A 662 -12.79 1.16 0.38
CA TYR A 662 -13.39 0.40 -0.70
C TYR A 662 -12.54 0.48 -1.99
N HIS A 663 -12.36 -0.67 -2.65
CA HIS A 663 -11.42 -0.88 -3.77
C HIS A 663 -9.93 -0.83 -3.42
N SER A 664 -9.56 -0.99 -2.15
CA SER A 664 -8.15 -1.23 -1.80
C SER A 664 -7.77 -2.71 -1.89
N ILE A 665 -6.48 -2.97 -2.07
CA ILE A 665 -5.86 -4.30 -2.10
C ILE A 665 -4.63 -4.35 -1.18
N SER A 666 -4.26 -5.57 -0.75
CA SER A 666 -2.93 -5.81 -0.18
C SER A 666 -2.34 -7.14 -0.67
N LEU A 667 -1.02 -7.17 -0.88
CA LEU A 667 -0.29 -8.34 -1.34
C LEU A 667 1.05 -8.49 -0.61
N LEU A 668 1.42 -9.72 -0.27
CA LEU A 668 2.76 -10.05 0.20
C LEU A 668 3.75 -9.96 -0.98
N LEU A 669 4.87 -9.27 -0.75
CA LEU A 669 5.94 -9.13 -1.72
C LEU A 669 7.02 -10.20 -1.53
N PRO A 670 7.80 -10.54 -2.58
CA PRO A 670 8.85 -11.57 -2.50
C PRO A 670 9.94 -11.26 -1.48
N ASP A 671 10.11 -9.99 -1.11
CA ASP A 671 11.04 -9.56 -0.07
C ASP A 671 10.40 -9.55 1.34
N ALA A 672 9.25 -10.19 1.54
CA ALA A 672 8.51 -10.26 2.80
C ALA A 672 8.01 -8.91 3.35
N THR A 673 7.96 -7.87 2.53
CA THR A 673 7.20 -6.64 2.81
C THR A 673 5.76 -6.78 2.28
N VAL A 674 4.92 -5.79 2.55
CA VAL A 674 3.51 -5.79 2.11
C VAL A 674 3.22 -4.52 1.32
N LEU A 675 2.66 -4.69 0.12
CA LEU A 675 2.03 -3.61 -0.63
C LEU A 675 0.59 -3.43 -0.12
N ASN A 676 0.18 -2.19 0.16
CA ASN A 676 -1.23 -1.83 0.39
C ASN A 676 -1.60 -0.64 -0.52
N ALA A 677 -2.57 -0.84 -1.42
CA ALA A 677 -2.78 0.08 -2.55
C ALA A 677 -4.24 0.29 -2.90
N GLY A 678 -4.50 1.32 -3.70
CA GLY A 678 -5.80 1.63 -4.25
C GLY A 678 -6.80 2.23 -3.26
N GLY A 679 -8.07 2.19 -3.66
CA GLY A 679 -9.17 2.92 -3.05
C GLY A 679 -9.80 3.92 -4.03
N GLY A 680 -11.12 3.97 -4.09
CA GLY A 680 -11.86 4.90 -4.96
C GLY A 680 -12.44 4.27 -6.21
N LEU A 681 -11.83 4.52 -7.37
CA LEU A 681 -12.30 4.20 -8.72
C LEU A 681 -13.69 4.77 -9.07
N CYS A 682 -13.91 6.06 -8.78
CA CYS A 682 -15.21 6.74 -8.92
C CYS A 682 -15.21 7.93 -9.90
N GLY A 683 -14.26 7.97 -10.83
CA GLY A 683 -14.15 8.99 -11.89
C GLY A 683 -13.63 10.31 -11.36
N SER A 684 -14.49 11.32 -11.24
CA SER A 684 -14.10 12.68 -10.82
C SER A 684 -14.08 12.90 -9.29
N CYS A 685 -14.22 11.83 -8.50
CA CYS A 685 -14.18 11.91 -7.06
C CYS A 685 -12.77 12.26 -6.53
N ALA A 686 -12.71 12.91 -5.36
CA ALA A 686 -11.45 13.28 -4.72
C ALA A 686 -10.75 12.11 -3.99
N THR A 687 -11.37 10.92 -3.97
CA THR A 687 -10.95 9.75 -3.20
C THR A 687 -10.41 8.63 -4.10
N ASN A 688 -9.96 8.96 -5.31
CA ASN A 688 -9.22 8.05 -6.16
C ASN A 688 -7.76 8.04 -5.71
N HIS A 689 -7.29 6.88 -5.27
CA HIS A 689 -5.91 6.69 -4.84
C HIS A 689 -5.15 5.94 -5.93
N PHE A 690 -4.38 6.69 -6.71
CA PHE A 690 -3.52 6.18 -7.78
C PHE A 690 -2.18 5.72 -7.24
N ASP A 691 -2.17 5.08 -6.08
CA ASP A 691 -0.95 4.84 -5.33
C ASP A 691 -1.07 3.62 -4.41
N GLY A 692 0.05 3.22 -3.83
CA GLY A 692 0.18 2.25 -2.77
C GLY A 692 1.30 2.63 -1.80
N GLU A 693 1.32 2.01 -0.62
CA GLU A 693 2.38 2.19 0.36
C GLU A 693 3.03 0.83 0.68
N ILE A 694 4.34 0.84 0.93
CA ILE A 694 5.09 -0.36 1.30
C ILE A 694 5.27 -0.41 2.82
N PHE A 695 4.75 -1.46 3.44
CA PHE A 695 4.94 -1.75 4.85
C PHE A 695 6.06 -2.79 5.05
N VAL A 696 7.03 -2.44 5.90
CA VAL A 696 8.12 -3.30 6.36
C VAL A 696 7.77 -3.82 7.76
N PRO A 697 7.40 -5.10 7.91
CA PRO A 697 6.99 -5.61 9.22
C PRO A 697 8.16 -5.71 10.23
N PRO A 698 7.86 -5.72 11.55
CA PRO A 698 8.88 -5.70 12.62
C PRO A 698 9.97 -6.77 12.51
N TYR A 699 9.66 -7.93 11.93
CA TYR A 699 10.60 -9.04 11.76
C TYR A 699 11.78 -8.75 10.83
N LEU A 700 11.78 -7.62 10.10
CA LEU A 700 12.83 -7.18 9.19
C LEU A 700 13.65 -6.04 9.81
N LEU A 701 13.27 -5.57 11.01
CA LEU A 701 13.81 -4.37 11.62
C LEU A 701 14.51 -4.66 12.94
N GLN A 702 15.64 -3.99 13.15
CA GLN A 702 16.28 -3.88 14.46
C GLN A 702 15.52 -2.85 15.32
N ALA A 703 15.77 -2.83 16.63
CA ALA A 703 15.09 -1.90 17.54
C ALA A 703 15.34 -0.41 17.21
N ASN A 704 16.45 -0.09 16.54
CA ASN A 704 16.77 1.26 16.07
C ASN A 704 16.27 1.55 14.64
N GLY A 705 15.47 0.65 14.04
CA GLY A 705 14.87 0.82 12.71
C GLY A 705 15.75 0.51 11.52
N THR A 706 17.00 0.09 11.72
CA THR A 706 17.80 -0.41 10.61
C THR A 706 17.36 -1.81 10.20
N ALA A 707 17.57 -2.17 8.94
CA ALA A 707 17.25 -3.50 8.44
C ALA A 707 18.07 -4.58 9.17
N ARG A 708 17.44 -5.72 9.45
CA ARG A 708 18.15 -6.93 9.91
C ARG A 708 18.91 -7.56 8.74
N LEU A 709 20.02 -8.23 9.06
CA LEU A 709 20.65 -9.15 8.11
C LEU A 709 19.71 -10.34 7.89
N ARG A 710 19.43 -10.64 6.62
CA ARG A 710 18.49 -11.69 6.24
C ARG A 710 19.24 -12.98 5.89
N PRO A 711 18.67 -14.16 6.20
CA PRO A 711 19.13 -15.41 5.61
C PRO A 711 19.08 -15.36 4.08
N VAL A 712 20.04 -16.00 3.43
CA VAL A 712 20.07 -16.12 1.96
C VAL A 712 19.93 -17.59 1.60
N ILE A 713 18.90 -17.94 0.84
CA ILE A 713 18.71 -19.30 0.33
C ILE A 713 19.74 -19.54 -0.79
N SER A 714 20.77 -20.32 -0.49
CA SER A 714 21.89 -20.59 -1.40
C SER A 714 21.55 -21.65 -2.44
N SER A 715 20.70 -22.62 -2.11
CA SER A 715 20.30 -23.68 -3.04
C SER A 715 18.98 -24.35 -2.66
N LEU A 716 18.24 -24.79 -3.68
CA LEU A 716 17.09 -25.69 -3.57
C LEU A 716 17.39 -26.96 -4.37
N SER A 717 16.95 -28.13 -3.90
CA SER A 717 17.09 -29.38 -4.67
C SER A 717 16.23 -29.41 -5.93
N ALA A 718 15.15 -28.63 -5.97
CA ALA A 718 14.28 -28.43 -7.14
C ALA A 718 13.51 -27.09 -7.03
N SER A 719 13.16 -26.50 -8.16
CA SER A 719 12.21 -25.35 -8.26
C SER A 719 10.78 -25.79 -8.58
N THR A 720 10.60 -27.04 -9.00
CA THR A 720 9.29 -27.68 -9.22
C THR A 720 9.26 -28.98 -8.43
N ILE A 721 8.24 -29.16 -7.60
CA ILE A 721 8.15 -30.28 -6.66
C ILE A 721 6.71 -30.79 -6.54
N PRO A 722 6.44 -32.10 -6.70
CA PRO A 722 5.10 -32.63 -6.51
C PRO A 722 4.72 -32.71 -5.03
N CYS A 723 3.42 -32.68 -4.75
CA CYS A 723 2.88 -32.99 -3.42
C CYS A 723 3.43 -34.35 -2.93
N GLY A 724 3.83 -34.41 -1.65
CA GLY A 724 4.40 -35.60 -1.02
C GLY A 724 5.89 -35.82 -1.24
N ALA A 725 6.54 -35.06 -2.12
CA ALA A 725 7.99 -35.16 -2.35
C ALA A 725 8.81 -34.34 -1.35
N ALA A 726 10.08 -34.72 -1.22
CA ALA A 726 11.04 -34.05 -0.34
C ALA A 726 11.76 -32.91 -1.05
N LEU A 727 11.83 -31.75 -0.40
CA LEU A 727 12.57 -30.56 -0.85
C LEU A 727 13.72 -30.29 0.12
N THR A 728 14.95 -30.27 -0.38
CA THR A 728 16.14 -29.91 0.40
C THR A 728 16.52 -28.46 0.13
N ILE A 729 16.73 -27.70 1.20
CA ILE A 729 16.96 -26.25 1.20
C ILE A 729 18.25 -25.98 1.96
N SER A 730 19.14 -25.19 1.38
CA SER A 730 20.34 -24.68 2.08
C SER A 730 20.32 -23.17 2.14
N ALA A 731 20.83 -22.61 3.25
CA ALA A 731 20.90 -21.18 3.47
C ALA A 731 22.24 -20.74 4.08
N SER A 732 22.50 -19.43 4.05
CA SER A 732 23.72 -18.80 4.57
C SER A 732 23.90 -18.91 6.08
N VAL A 733 22.82 -19.15 6.83
CA VAL A 733 22.80 -19.26 8.30
C VAL A 733 21.95 -20.46 8.74
N PRO A 734 22.17 -21.02 9.94
CA PRO A 734 21.29 -22.05 10.48
C PRO A 734 19.85 -21.56 10.64
N PHE A 735 18.88 -22.36 10.22
CA PHE A 735 17.46 -22.07 10.32
C PHE A 735 16.68 -23.31 10.79
N SER A 736 15.53 -23.07 11.41
CA SER A 736 14.61 -24.12 11.89
C SER A 736 13.17 -23.93 11.42
N THR A 737 12.85 -22.80 10.81
CA THR A 737 11.49 -22.50 10.34
C THR A 737 11.53 -22.21 8.84
N ILE A 738 10.58 -22.80 8.12
CA ILE A 738 10.36 -22.60 6.68
C ILE A 738 8.88 -22.29 6.50
N ALA A 739 8.56 -21.32 5.65
CA ALA A 739 7.19 -20.99 5.27
C ALA A 739 7.06 -21.01 3.76
N LEU A 740 6.06 -21.75 3.26
CA LEU A 740 5.58 -21.62 1.89
C LEU A 740 4.33 -20.75 1.92
N MET A 741 4.37 -19.64 1.18
CA MET A 741 3.27 -18.68 1.04
C MET A 741 2.77 -18.77 -0.39
N ARG A 742 1.54 -19.24 -0.60
CA ARG A 742 0.99 -19.32 -1.96
C ARG A 742 0.89 -17.91 -2.54
N LEU A 743 1.36 -17.72 -3.78
CA LEU A 743 1.14 -16.47 -4.51
C LEU A 743 -0.37 -16.22 -4.60
N SER A 744 -0.77 -14.96 -4.76
CA SER A 744 -2.18 -14.61 -4.65
C SER A 744 -2.65 -13.46 -5.52
N THR A 745 -3.97 -13.40 -5.65
CA THR A 745 -4.72 -12.28 -6.22
C THR A 745 -5.59 -11.66 -5.12
N SER A 746 -5.87 -10.35 -5.23
CA SER A 746 -6.67 -9.61 -4.26
C SER A 746 -7.58 -8.61 -4.97
N THR A 747 -8.85 -8.58 -4.59
CA THR A 747 -9.80 -7.52 -4.97
C THR A 747 -10.98 -7.52 -3.99
N HIS A 748 -11.54 -6.35 -3.68
CA HIS A 748 -12.76 -6.23 -2.86
C HIS A 748 -12.72 -7.04 -1.55
N THR A 749 -11.63 -6.94 -0.77
CA THR A 749 -11.33 -7.73 0.45
C THR A 749 -11.07 -9.23 0.25
N VAL A 750 -11.40 -9.78 -0.92
CA VAL A 750 -11.27 -11.20 -1.24
C VAL A 750 -9.86 -11.53 -1.70
N ASN A 751 -9.24 -12.50 -1.03
CA ASN A 751 -8.04 -13.19 -1.47
C ASN A 751 -8.15 -14.67 -1.07
N THR A 752 -8.62 -15.50 -1.99
CA THR A 752 -8.84 -16.96 -1.79
C THR A 752 -7.61 -17.80 -2.16
N ASP A 753 -6.62 -17.19 -2.81
CA ASP A 753 -5.39 -17.84 -3.22
C ASP A 753 -4.40 -17.97 -2.06
N GLN A 754 -4.26 -16.91 -1.25
CA GLN A 754 -3.25 -16.87 -0.19
C GLN A 754 -3.48 -17.98 0.84
N ARG A 755 -2.41 -18.69 1.17
CA ARG A 755 -2.34 -19.61 2.30
C ARG A 755 -0.91 -19.88 2.70
N ARG A 756 -0.71 -20.22 3.96
CA ARG A 756 0.60 -20.53 4.52
C ARG A 756 0.73 -22.01 4.90
N ILE A 757 1.87 -22.60 4.54
CA ILE A 757 2.28 -23.95 4.94
C ILE A 757 3.58 -23.83 5.76
N PRO A 758 3.50 -23.95 7.10
CA PRO A 758 4.67 -23.90 7.97
C PRO A 758 5.39 -25.24 8.11
N PHE A 759 6.71 -25.18 8.25
CA PHE A 759 7.55 -26.27 8.71
C PHE A 759 8.43 -25.79 9.86
N VAL A 760 8.43 -26.54 10.96
CA VAL A 760 9.26 -26.27 12.14
C VAL A 760 10.09 -27.50 12.45
N MET A 761 11.41 -27.35 12.39
CA MET A 761 12.39 -28.41 12.61
C MET A 761 12.82 -28.45 14.08
N SER A 762 13.16 -29.63 14.59
CA SER A 762 13.57 -29.81 15.99
C SER A 762 14.92 -29.17 16.32
N ALA A 763 15.76 -28.93 15.32
CA ALA A 763 17.05 -28.27 15.46
C ALA A 763 17.35 -27.39 14.25
N ALA A 764 18.05 -26.26 14.49
CA ALA A 764 18.51 -25.40 13.42
C ALA A 764 19.72 -25.99 12.69
N ALA A 765 19.74 -25.90 11.36
CA ALA A 765 20.84 -26.34 10.52
C ALA A 765 20.92 -25.45 9.28
N THR A 766 22.08 -25.41 8.62
CA THR A 766 22.27 -24.66 7.35
C THR A 766 21.65 -25.37 6.16
N THR A 767 21.28 -26.64 6.31
CA THR A 767 20.57 -27.44 5.31
C THR A 767 19.45 -28.21 6.00
N GLN A 768 18.24 -28.11 5.47
CA GLN A 768 17.05 -28.80 5.97
C GLN A 768 16.34 -29.51 4.82
N THR A 769 15.69 -30.63 5.11
CA THR A 769 14.81 -31.32 4.17
C THR A 769 13.40 -31.35 4.74
N ILE A 770 12.44 -30.84 3.98
CA ILE A 770 11.01 -30.90 4.29
C ILE A 770 10.29 -31.82 3.31
N THR A 771 9.15 -32.36 3.71
CA THR A 771 8.25 -33.09 2.81
C THR A 771 7.03 -32.22 2.56
N ILE A 772 6.79 -31.88 1.29
CA ILE A 772 5.59 -31.14 0.90
C ILE A 772 4.36 -31.98 1.28
N PRO A 773 3.30 -31.40 1.87
CA PRO A 773 2.08 -32.13 2.16
C PRO A 773 1.62 -32.95 0.95
N ALA A 774 1.29 -34.21 1.18
CA ALA A 774 0.87 -35.11 0.10
C ALA A 774 -0.54 -34.80 -0.42
N ASP A 775 -1.35 -34.14 0.41
CA ASP A 775 -2.71 -33.73 0.07
C ASP A 775 -2.69 -32.41 -0.70
N PRO A 776 -3.09 -32.40 -1.99
CA PRO A 776 -3.12 -31.18 -2.78
C PRO A 776 -4.23 -30.22 -2.35
N GLY A 777 -5.14 -30.59 -1.45
CA GLY A 777 -6.05 -29.64 -0.80
C GLY A 777 -5.39 -28.80 0.29
N VAL A 778 -4.31 -29.31 0.89
CA VAL A 778 -3.47 -28.57 1.84
C VAL A 778 -2.42 -27.77 1.07
N ALA A 779 -1.64 -28.45 0.24
CA ALA A 779 -0.65 -27.84 -0.66
C ALA A 779 -1.24 -27.67 -2.05
N LEU A 780 -2.18 -26.72 -2.21
CA LEU A 780 -2.78 -26.40 -3.50
C LEU A 780 -1.70 -26.28 -4.59
N PRO A 781 -1.84 -26.97 -5.73
CA PRO A 781 -0.93 -26.80 -6.85
C PRO A 781 -0.86 -25.33 -7.30
N GLY A 782 0.34 -24.92 -7.70
CA GLY A 782 0.65 -23.54 -8.08
C GLY A 782 1.94 -23.05 -7.44
N TYR A 783 2.21 -21.75 -7.59
CA TYR A 783 3.45 -21.13 -7.14
C TYR A 783 3.37 -20.65 -5.68
N TYR A 784 4.50 -20.80 -4.99
CA TYR A 784 4.69 -20.36 -3.61
C TYR A 784 5.99 -19.55 -3.48
N PHE A 785 5.94 -18.49 -2.69
CA PHE A 785 7.14 -17.92 -2.10
C PHE A 785 7.63 -18.83 -0.97
N LEU A 786 8.87 -19.32 -1.08
CA LEU A 786 9.55 -20.07 -0.03
C LEU A 786 10.46 -19.13 0.75
N PHE A 787 10.19 -19.03 2.05
CA PHE A 787 10.99 -18.30 3.02
C PHE A 787 11.65 -19.25 4.01
N VAL A 788 12.91 -18.97 4.36
CA VAL A 788 13.55 -19.54 5.57
C VAL A 788 13.67 -18.45 6.62
N LEU A 789 13.41 -18.77 7.89
CA LEU A 789 13.51 -17.84 9.00
C LEU A 789 14.66 -18.24 9.93
N ASP A 790 15.50 -17.28 10.29
CA ASP A 790 16.54 -17.49 11.30
C ASP A 790 15.96 -17.65 12.72
N ALA A 791 16.85 -17.83 13.71
CA ALA A 791 16.45 -17.98 15.11
C ALA A 791 15.73 -16.73 15.69
N ALA A 792 15.90 -15.55 15.08
CA ALA A 792 15.22 -14.31 15.48
C ALA A 792 13.90 -14.09 14.74
N GLY A 793 13.51 -15.01 13.85
CA GLY A 793 12.30 -14.92 13.03
C GLY A 793 12.46 -14.06 11.78
N THR A 794 13.68 -13.64 11.42
CA THR A 794 13.93 -12.81 10.23
C THR A 794 13.82 -13.66 8.97
N PRO A 795 12.88 -13.36 8.04
CA PRO A 795 12.74 -14.14 6.81
C PRO A 795 13.81 -13.77 5.77
N SER A 796 14.22 -14.76 4.96
CA SER A 796 14.97 -14.55 3.73
C SER A 796 14.17 -13.72 2.72
N VAL A 797 14.79 -13.25 1.63
CA VAL A 797 14.02 -12.99 0.39
C VAL A 797 13.50 -14.34 -0.13
N ALA A 798 12.33 -14.35 -0.75
CA ALA A 798 11.69 -15.56 -1.24
C ALA A 798 12.52 -16.23 -2.34
N ARG A 799 12.40 -17.55 -2.44
CA ARG A 799 12.61 -18.28 -3.69
C ARG A 799 11.26 -18.82 -4.16
N THR A 800 10.92 -18.59 -5.42
CA THR A 800 9.69 -19.14 -5.99
C THR A 800 9.83 -20.65 -6.21
N VAL A 801 8.82 -21.41 -5.80
CA VAL A 801 8.71 -22.87 -6.00
C VAL A 801 7.33 -23.20 -6.58
N LEU A 802 7.30 -24.02 -7.63
CA LEU A 802 6.07 -24.58 -8.17
C LEU A 802 5.74 -25.90 -7.47
N ILE A 803 4.59 -25.97 -6.81
CA ILE A 803 4.05 -27.23 -6.29
C ILE A 803 3.10 -27.82 -7.33
N THR A 804 3.34 -29.07 -7.73
CA THR A 804 2.47 -29.79 -8.67
C THR A 804 1.61 -30.84 -7.96
N GLN A 805 0.62 -31.36 -8.70
CA GLN A 805 -0.11 -32.57 -8.31
C GLN A 805 0.85 -33.72 -7.94
N PRO A 806 0.43 -34.69 -7.10
CA PRO A 806 1.21 -35.89 -6.82
C PRO A 806 1.63 -36.62 -8.10
N GLU A 807 2.83 -37.22 -8.12
CA GLU A 807 3.18 -38.14 -9.20
C GLU A 807 2.15 -39.28 -9.24
N ALA A 808 1.57 -39.55 -10.41
CA ALA A 808 0.76 -40.75 -10.60
C ALA A 808 1.61 -41.97 -10.18
N PRO A 809 1.05 -42.95 -9.44
CA PRO A 809 1.80 -44.12 -9.05
C PRO A 809 2.41 -44.76 -10.30
N ARG A 810 3.74 -44.85 -10.35
CA ARG A 810 4.40 -45.63 -11.41
C ARG A 810 3.96 -47.06 -11.23
N ASP A 811 3.05 -47.52 -12.09
CA ASP A 811 2.81 -48.94 -12.24
C ASP A 811 4.18 -49.59 -12.49
N ARG A 812 4.60 -50.47 -11.58
CA ARG A 812 5.71 -51.38 -11.82
C ARG A 812 5.25 -52.41 -12.86
N GLN A 813 5.05 -51.99 -14.10
CA GLN A 813 5.05 -52.89 -15.24
C GLN A 813 6.42 -52.79 -15.93
N GLY A 814 6.93 -53.96 -16.28
CA GLY A 814 8.35 -54.22 -16.50
C GLY A 814 9.02 -53.29 -17.50
N SER A 815 10.29 -53.02 -17.23
CA SER A 815 11.25 -52.38 -18.12
C SER A 815 11.17 -52.92 -19.56
N VAL A 816 10.86 -52.03 -20.49
CA VAL A 816 11.25 -52.18 -21.91
C VAL A 816 12.37 -51.15 -22.16
N PRO A 817 13.52 -51.51 -22.76
CA PRO A 817 14.67 -50.61 -22.87
C PRO A 817 14.38 -49.43 -23.80
N LEU A 818 14.88 -48.24 -23.43
CA LEU A 818 14.93 -47.07 -24.30
C LEU A 818 15.88 -47.36 -25.48
N GLU A 819 15.34 -47.33 -26.70
CA GLU A 819 16.14 -47.04 -27.88
C GLU A 819 16.35 -45.52 -28.02
N THR A 820 17.62 -45.20 -28.27
CA THR A 820 18.23 -43.90 -28.48
C THR A 820 17.47 -42.97 -29.42
N LEU A 821 17.03 -41.81 -28.90
CA LEU A 821 16.74 -40.62 -29.71
C LEU A 821 17.99 -39.74 -29.81
N HIS A 822 18.24 -39.33 -31.04
CA HIS A 822 19.48 -38.76 -31.56
C HIS A 822 19.86 -37.40 -30.95
N THR A 823 21.17 -37.24 -30.76
CA THR A 823 21.88 -35.99 -30.52
C THR A 823 21.63 -34.94 -31.61
N VAL A 824 21.25 -33.74 -31.22
CA VAL A 824 21.21 -32.53 -32.06
C VAL A 824 22.65 -32.01 -32.29
N PRO A 825 23.11 -31.79 -33.54
CA PRO A 825 24.37 -31.09 -33.80
C PRO A 825 24.18 -29.56 -33.85
N GLN A 826 25.19 -28.85 -33.34
CA GLN A 826 25.38 -27.39 -33.41
C GLN A 826 25.37 -26.84 -34.87
N PRO A 827 24.97 -25.57 -35.09
CA PRO A 827 24.78 -25.03 -36.44
C PRO A 827 26.11 -24.61 -37.10
N ARG A 828 26.19 -24.81 -38.41
CA ARG A 828 27.07 -24.04 -39.31
C ARG A 828 26.21 -23.15 -40.21
N PRO A 829 26.69 -21.95 -40.57
CA PRO A 829 25.94 -20.99 -41.35
C PRO A 829 25.88 -21.40 -42.82
N ASP A 830 24.93 -20.79 -43.52
CA ASP A 830 24.75 -20.78 -44.98
C ASP A 830 23.84 -21.88 -45.54
N SER A 831 22.54 -21.57 -45.64
CA SER A 831 21.78 -21.57 -46.91
C SER A 831 20.27 -21.40 -46.69
N ASN A 832 19.61 -20.83 -47.70
CA ASN A 832 18.30 -20.20 -47.66
C ASN A 832 17.13 -21.13 -47.29
N VAL A 833 16.21 -20.55 -46.49
CA VAL A 833 14.90 -21.07 -46.11
C VAL A 833 13.91 -20.87 -47.26
N LEU A 834 13.24 -21.92 -47.71
CA LEU A 834 11.85 -21.97 -48.19
C LEU A 834 11.55 -23.39 -48.70
N ASP A 835 10.87 -24.20 -47.87
CA ASP A 835 9.95 -25.30 -48.23
C ASP A 835 9.89 -26.34 -47.10
N VAL A 836 9.05 -26.11 -46.09
CA VAL A 836 8.24 -27.17 -45.46
C VAL A 836 7.03 -26.48 -44.83
N LEU A 837 5.85 -26.70 -45.39
CA LEU A 837 4.58 -26.97 -44.72
C LEU A 837 3.47 -26.84 -45.78
N GLY A 838 3.13 -27.99 -46.37
CA GLY A 838 2.01 -28.08 -47.30
C GLY A 838 0.68 -27.97 -46.57
N VAL A 839 -0.15 -27.02 -46.99
CA VAL A 839 -1.62 -27.07 -46.92
C VAL A 839 -2.16 -26.34 -48.16
N PRO A 840 -3.15 -26.90 -48.89
CA PRO A 840 -3.55 -26.41 -50.20
C PRO A 840 -4.60 -25.28 -50.17
N ASP A 841 -4.42 -24.38 -51.14
CA ASP A 841 -5.38 -23.53 -51.86
C ASP A 841 -6.79 -23.29 -51.26
N LEU A 842 -6.98 -22.07 -50.80
CA LEU A 842 -8.23 -21.33 -50.99
C LEU A 842 -7.86 -19.86 -51.17
N LEU A 843 -7.90 -19.36 -52.41
CA LEU A 843 -8.25 -17.99 -52.82
C LEU A 843 -7.89 -17.77 -54.30
N SER A 844 -8.54 -18.53 -55.19
CA SER A 844 -8.60 -18.19 -56.62
C SER A 844 -9.79 -17.24 -56.85
N GLY A 845 -9.52 -15.93 -56.96
CA GLY A 845 -10.62 -15.00 -57.29
C GLY A 845 -10.38 -13.49 -57.22
N LEU A 846 -9.15 -12.97 -57.10
CA LEU A 846 -8.93 -11.52 -57.12
C LEU A 846 -8.05 -11.09 -58.32
N PRO A 847 -8.47 -10.10 -59.12
CA PRO A 847 -7.69 -9.59 -60.26
C PRO A 847 -6.48 -8.74 -59.84
N ASP A 848 -5.49 -8.73 -60.73
CA ASP A 848 -4.16 -8.13 -60.60
C ASP A 848 -4.16 -6.67 -60.13
N GLY A 849 -3.41 -6.39 -59.04
CA GLY A 849 -3.09 -5.01 -58.68
C GLY A 849 -2.80 -4.68 -57.21
N ILE A 850 -2.25 -5.57 -56.38
CA ILE A 850 -1.74 -5.19 -55.04
C ILE A 850 -0.38 -5.86 -54.77
N GLY A 851 0.55 -5.71 -55.72
CA GLY A 851 1.94 -6.14 -55.56
C GLY A 851 2.83 -5.15 -54.80
N SER A 852 2.32 -3.99 -54.39
CA SER A 852 3.14 -2.91 -53.81
C SER A 852 2.81 -2.49 -52.38
N LEU A 853 1.83 -3.11 -51.71
CA LEU A 853 1.44 -2.72 -50.34
C LEU A 853 1.97 -3.65 -49.22
N LEU A 854 2.49 -4.84 -49.55
CA LEU A 854 3.00 -5.79 -48.53
C LEU A 854 4.52 -5.70 -48.29
N ALA A 855 5.24 -4.86 -49.05
CA ALA A 855 6.68 -4.65 -48.87
C ALA A 855 7.04 -3.56 -47.83
N ARG A 856 6.05 -2.99 -47.11
CA ARG A 856 6.27 -1.95 -46.08
C ARG A 856 5.88 -2.34 -44.66
N LEU A 857 5.44 -3.57 -44.41
CA LEU A 857 5.05 -4.05 -43.07
C LEU A 857 6.00 -5.13 -42.50
N ARG A 858 7.26 -5.15 -42.94
CA ARG A 858 8.33 -5.97 -42.33
C ARG A 858 9.66 -5.19 -42.22
N ARG A 859 9.59 -4.04 -41.56
CA ARG A 859 10.72 -3.48 -40.81
C ARG A 859 10.24 -3.19 -39.41
#